data_AF-A0A940SUX9-F1
#
_entry.id   AF-A0A940SUX9-F1
#
_cell.length_a   1.000
_cell.length_b   1.000
_cell.length_c   1.000
_cell.angle_alpha   90.00
_cell.angle_beta   90.00
_cell.angle_gamma   90.00
#
_symmetry.space_group_name_H-M   'P 1'
#
loop_
_entity.id
_entity.type
_entity.pdbx_description
1 polymer ?
#
loop_
_entity_poly.entity_id
_entity_poly.type
_entity_poly.pdbx_seq_one_letter_code
_entity_poly.pdbx_strand_id
1 'polypeptide(L)'
;MSLHHWKSDRPDRIRWNVFFVRSLTTSTSIRRLKRLLAVTLCAGLLFSQADPIYADAIWDRWKAADAATAKGKPADAVPHWEFLVNHYASIGDWQNAALFCGRLNQYFDQIGDYDKAIRYYVLENEYWLKDGKDWGAVDLQRAEQIRTTVEAYISTSDTEELKRLAAPPDGKLAKFEPEYGTYIGMYSELDPKMLNYYTRSEQIYGKKHALYLAYTQVGKPFPKQYVERAKQAGAALQIAWEPMDGLDAVKEETVRQWAREAKAAGIPIFLRYASEMNGNWVVWHGDPQKYIQNFRMVHDIMEQEAPNVAMVWSPGEVPMYSIPPYYPGDAYVDWVGVSLYSEPYENGDPKQGNMQATSPVERLDYLYRTYADRKPLMISETAVSHYANIPKESFTDYGLLNLQRLYEVMPYKYPRLKSITYFNVNLEMRESKNNYLLRDNEAMMKLYSRMIAPPFYLTKVQQGAKPSDHVGHVPLTARAAIAKSAKITPFVKIPDIYIGKLEYYLNGKLLETQTAPPFGIELKAGAVPEGSVLEIVVYNKDGRRTGAQSFPLSSSVSVEVDGKDVKFEQRPVIREGNTLTPVRAIFESLGAKVEWNADTRTATARKGNTVVSIQIGSKFASRNGETISLEMPAQLVNGYTMVPARFVGEAFGGAVSWEGTTRTVEIRSEGKASAAKVSTAAVQRDLLIPENPTQAEQNMGAAASTVFGWIKQQIAKAIKLFNHVA
;
A
#
# COMPACT_ATOMS: atom_id res chain seq x y z
N MET A 1 -19.35 40.78 12.57
CA MET A 1 -20.72 41.13 12.13
C MET A 1 -20.63 41.69 10.71
N SER A 2 -21.61 41.35 9.87
CA SER A 2 -21.83 41.76 8.46
C SER A 2 -21.31 40.83 7.36
N LEU A 3 -22.27 40.11 6.77
CA LEU A 3 -22.22 39.37 5.51
C LEU A 3 -22.15 40.33 4.32
N HIS A 4 -21.42 40.00 3.26
CA HIS A 4 -21.64 40.56 1.92
C HIS A 4 -21.71 39.46 0.85
N HIS A 5 -22.73 39.60 0.01
CA HIS A 5 -23.09 38.74 -1.12
C HIS A 5 -22.03 38.72 -2.23
N TRP A 6 -21.90 37.58 -2.91
CA TRP A 6 -21.23 37.48 -4.22
C TRP A 6 -22.22 36.98 -5.27
N LYS A 7 -22.44 37.81 -6.30
CA LYS A 7 -23.12 37.47 -7.56
C LYS A 7 -22.09 36.84 -8.50
N SER A 8 -22.41 35.70 -9.11
CA SER A 8 -21.60 35.09 -10.17
C SER A 8 -22.14 35.50 -11.54
N ASP A 9 -21.36 36.27 -12.29
CA ASP A 9 -21.44 36.32 -13.75
C ASP A 9 -20.53 35.22 -14.34
N ARG A 10 -21.06 34.41 -15.26
CA ARG A 10 -20.30 33.47 -16.09
C ARG A 10 -20.43 33.86 -17.56
N PRO A 11 -19.36 33.77 -18.36
CA PRO A 11 -19.47 33.57 -19.79
C PRO A 11 -19.01 32.16 -20.24
N ASP A 12 -19.68 31.71 -21.29
CA ASP A 12 -19.24 30.85 -22.39
C ASP A 12 -19.07 29.33 -22.19
N ARG A 13 -20.10 28.61 -22.64
CA ARG A 13 -20.07 27.17 -22.95
C ARG A 13 -19.55 26.93 -24.37
N ILE A 14 -18.54 26.08 -24.47
CA ILE A 14 -18.01 25.48 -25.70
C ILE A 14 -19.01 24.44 -26.23
N ARG A 15 -19.31 24.51 -27.53
CA ARG A 15 -20.21 23.62 -28.28
C ARG A 15 -19.48 22.35 -28.76
N TRP A 16 -20.15 21.20 -28.68
CA TRP A 16 -19.81 20.00 -29.42
C TRP A 16 -20.62 19.94 -30.73
N ASN A 17 -19.93 19.66 -31.84
CA ASN A 17 -20.49 19.43 -33.16
C ASN A 17 -21.02 18.00 -33.28
N VAL A 18 -22.25 17.84 -33.77
CA VAL A 18 -22.72 16.60 -34.42
C VAL A 18 -23.48 16.99 -35.68
N PHE A 19 -23.00 16.50 -36.83
CA PHE A 19 -23.68 16.54 -38.13
C PHE A 19 -24.58 15.31 -38.29
N PHE A 20 -25.84 15.47 -38.73
CA PHE A 20 -26.43 14.76 -39.88
C PHE A 20 -27.84 15.29 -40.26
N VAL A 21 -27.90 15.96 -41.43
CA VAL A 21 -28.83 15.85 -42.59
C VAL A 21 -30.38 15.76 -42.41
N ARG A 22 -31.05 16.81 -42.95
CA ARG A 22 -32.36 16.92 -43.71
C ARG A 22 -33.67 16.46 -43.01
N SER A 23 -34.86 17.06 -43.19
CA SER A 23 -35.43 17.96 -44.20
C SER A 23 -36.72 18.64 -43.68
N LEU A 24 -37.07 19.84 -44.22
CA LEU A 24 -38.40 20.35 -44.63
C LEU A 24 -39.58 20.21 -43.62
N THR A 25 -40.31 21.24 -43.16
CA THR A 25 -41.10 22.25 -43.91
C THR A 25 -41.69 23.33 -42.96
N THR A 26 -41.64 24.59 -43.41
CA THR A 26 -42.60 25.72 -43.27
C THR A 26 -43.58 25.87 -42.08
N SER A 27 -43.55 27.05 -41.44
CA SER A 27 -44.65 28.04 -41.30
C SER A 27 -44.81 28.69 -39.90
N THR A 28 -44.51 30.00 -39.83
CA THR A 28 -45.33 31.11 -39.27
C THR A 28 -46.60 30.75 -38.47
N SER A 29 -47.05 31.39 -37.37
CA SER A 29 -46.87 32.75 -36.84
C SER A 29 -47.75 32.97 -35.57
N ILE A 30 -47.36 33.92 -34.69
CA ILE A 30 -48.22 34.93 -33.99
C ILE A 30 -49.20 34.43 -32.89
N ARG A 31 -48.97 34.67 -31.58
CA ARG A 31 -49.18 35.89 -30.73
C ARG A 31 -50.60 36.06 -30.14
N ARG A 32 -50.60 36.20 -28.79
CA ARG A 32 -51.58 36.89 -27.89
C ARG A 32 -52.85 36.08 -27.55
N LEU A 33 -53.36 36.03 -26.32
CA LEU A 33 -53.70 37.15 -25.43
C LEU A 33 -53.89 36.66 -23.97
N LYS A 34 -53.49 37.49 -23.00
CA LYS A 34 -53.77 37.37 -21.55
C LYS A 34 -55.21 37.80 -21.21
N ARG A 35 -55.69 37.41 -20.01
CA ARG A 35 -56.81 37.90 -19.13
C ARG A 35 -57.80 36.75 -18.83
N LEU A 36 -58.33 36.47 -17.63
CA LEU A 36 -58.39 37.14 -16.32
C LEU A 36 -58.91 36.12 -15.28
N LEU A 37 -58.25 36.01 -14.12
CA LEU A 37 -58.80 35.99 -12.75
C LEU A 37 -60.30 35.66 -12.52
N ALA A 38 -60.52 34.55 -11.81
CA ALA A 38 -61.06 34.47 -10.43
C ALA A 38 -62.58 34.37 -10.12
N VAL A 39 -62.89 33.24 -9.44
CA VAL A 39 -63.84 33.00 -8.33
C VAL A 39 -65.34 32.78 -8.63
N THR A 40 -65.80 31.52 -8.46
CA THR A 40 -66.72 31.07 -7.38
C THR A 40 -66.87 29.54 -7.46
N LEU A 41 -66.34 28.81 -6.48
CA LEU A 41 -67.03 28.21 -5.33
C LEU A 41 -67.89 26.97 -5.64
N CYS A 42 -67.39 25.84 -5.14
CA CYS A 42 -68.13 24.72 -4.54
C CYS A 42 -69.18 23.97 -5.37
N ALA A 43 -68.76 22.88 -6.01
CA ALA A 43 -69.40 21.56 -5.87
C ALA A 43 -68.52 20.52 -6.59
N GLY A 44 -67.84 19.66 -5.84
CA GLY A 44 -67.02 18.60 -6.43
C GLY A 44 -66.02 17.97 -5.50
N LEU A 45 -66.35 17.84 -4.21
CA LEU A 45 -65.74 16.82 -3.35
C LEU A 45 -66.22 15.45 -3.84
N LEU A 46 -65.47 14.86 -4.77
CA LEU A 46 -65.38 13.41 -4.95
C LEU A 46 -63.90 13.07 -5.10
N PHE A 47 -63.23 13.11 -3.95
CA PHE A 47 -62.25 12.13 -3.49
C PHE A 47 -61.47 11.35 -4.58
N SER A 48 -60.28 11.84 -4.91
CA SER A 48 -59.13 10.94 -4.90
C SER A 48 -58.61 10.92 -3.45
N GLN A 49 -59.17 10.03 -2.64
CA GLN A 49 -58.59 9.72 -1.32
C GLN A 49 -57.17 9.22 -1.56
N ALA A 50 -56.17 10.05 -1.24
CA ALA A 50 -54.95 9.52 -0.68
C ALA A 50 -55.32 9.03 0.74
N ASP A 51 -54.94 7.80 1.07
CA ASP A 51 -55.33 7.12 2.31
C ASP A 51 -55.11 7.99 3.57
N PRO A 52 -56.16 8.30 4.36
CA PRO A 52 -56.03 9.07 5.60
C PRO A 52 -55.20 8.36 6.69
N ILE A 53 -54.98 7.05 6.55
CA ILE A 53 -54.35 6.20 7.59
C ILE A 53 -52.84 6.42 7.66
N TYR A 54 -52.19 6.87 6.57
CA TYR A 54 -50.72 7.00 6.52
C TYR A 54 -50.18 8.34 7.01
N ALA A 55 -50.88 9.47 6.79
CA ALA A 55 -50.42 10.80 7.21
C ALA A 55 -50.33 10.93 8.74
N ASP A 56 -51.32 10.39 9.45
CA ASP A 56 -51.32 10.35 10.92
C ASP A 56 -50.16 9.49 11.44
N ALA A 57 -49.91 8.33 10.83
CA ALA A 57 -48.81 7.45 11.22
C ALA A 57 -47.42 8.08 11.01
N ILE A 58 -47.20 8.84 9.94
CA ILE A 58 -45.92 9.53 9.68
C ILE A 58 -45.71 10.66 10.70
N TRP A 59 -46.74 11.47 10.94
CA TRP A 59 -46.67 12.58 11.89
C TRP A 59 -46.51 12.10 13.33
N ASP A 60 -47.17 10.99 13.70
CA ASP A 60 -47.01 10.36 15.00
C ASP A 60 -45.60 9.79 15.19
N ARG A 61 -45.03 9.17 14.15
CA ARG A 61 -43.64 8.71 14.18
C ARG A 61 -42.67 9.88 14.36
N TRP A 62 -42.91 10.99 13.66
CA TRP A 62 -42.11 12.21 13.80
C TRP A 62 -42.16 12.77 15.22
N LYS A 63 -43.37 12.99 15.77
CA LYS A 63 -43.57 13.47 17.14
C LYS A 63 -42.94 12.54 18.18
N ALA A 64 -43.07 11.23 18.00
CA ALA A 64 -42.49 10.25 18.91
C ALA A 64 -40.96 10.34 18.91
N ALA A 65 -40.34 10.48 17.74
CA ALA A 65 -38.89 10.64 17.60
C ALA A 65 -38.38 11.93 18.25
N ASP A 66 -39.09 13.05 18.03
CA ASP A 66 -38.73 14.34 18.61
C ASP A 66 -38.95 14.36 20.13
N ALA A 67 -40.04 13.76 20.62
CA ALA A 67 -40.29 13.63 22.05
C ALA A 67 -39.26 12.74 22.75
N ALA A 68 -38.80 11.67 22.11
CA ALA A 68 -37.71 10.83 22.60
C ALA A 68 -36.39 11.61 22.69
N THR A 69 -36.06 12.36 21.64
CA THR A 69 -34.85 13.20 21.59
C THR A 69 -34.89 14.31 22.64
N ALA A 70 -36.02 15.01 22.79
CA ALA A 70 -36.20 16.07 23.79
C ALA A 70 -36.09 15.56 25.24
N LYS A 71 -36.37 14.27 25.48
CA LYS A 71 -36.19 13.62 26.78
C LYS A 71 -34.75 13.14 27.02
N GLY A 72 -33.81 13.40 26.11
CA GLY A 72 -32.46 12.89 26.17
C GLY A 72 -32.37 11.37 25.94
N LYS A 73 -33.36 10.79 25.25
CA LYS A 73 -33.41 9.35 24.91
C LYS A 73 -33.38 9.13 23.40
N PRO A 74 -32.31 9.54 22.69
CA PRO A 74 -32.24 9.42 21.23
C PRO A 74 -32.29 7.96 20.74
N ALA A 75 -31.92 6.98 21.56
CA ALA A 75 -32.08 5.55 21.24
C ALA A 75 -33.54 5.18 20.95
N ASP A 76 -34.50 5.75 21.71
CA ASP A 76 -35.92 5.50 21.54
C ASP A 76 -36.45 6.13 20.24
N ALA A 77 -35.74 7.10 19.66
CA ALA A 77 -36.10 7.75 18.40
C ALA A 77 -35.68 6.94 17.16
N VAL A 78 -34.69 6.04 17.28
CA VAL A 78 -34.11 5.29 16.16
C VAL A 78 -35.16 4.54 15.34
N PRO A 79 -36.04 3.71 15.91
CA PRO A 79 -37.02 2.96 15.11
C PRO A 79 -37.99 3.88 14.34
N HIS A 80 -38.22 5.09 14.87
CA HIS A 80 -39.05 6.09 14.21
C HIS A 80 -38.31 6.75 13.04
N TRP A 81 -37.04 7.13 13.21
CA TRP A 81 -36.24 7.65 12.11
C TRP A 81 -36.04 6.62 11.01
N GLU A 82 -35.79 5.35 11.33
CA GLU A 82 -35.65 4.28 10.32
C GLU A 82 -36.95 4.07 9.52
N PHE A 83 -38.09 4.11 10.21
CA PHE A 83 -39.40 4.10 9.54
C PHE A 83 -39.55 5.29 8.59
N LEU A 84 -39.19 6.50 9.04
CA LEU A 84 -39.32 7.72 8.24
C LEU A 84 -38.39 7.69 7.02
N VAL A 85 -37.13 7.25 7.16
CA VAL A 85 -36.22 7.06 6.01
C VAL A 85 -36.84 6.15 4.97
N ASN A 86 -37.29 4.96 5.37
CA ASN A 86 -37.86 3.98 4.45
C ASN A 86 -39.13 4.50 3.78
N HIS A 87 -40.01 5.17 4.54
CA HIS A 87 -41.23 5.76 4.01
C HIS A 87 -40.93 6.83 2.96
N TYR A 88 -40.15 7.86 3.31
CA TYR A 88 -39.85 8.96 2.40
C TYR A 88 -39.09 8.51 1.15
N ALA A 89 -38.13 7.59 1.30
CA ALA A 89 -37.45 6.99 0.17
C ALA A 89 -38.40 6.21 -0.76
N SER A 90 -39.41 5.52 -0.22
CA SER A 90 -40.36 4.74 -1.02
C SER A 90 -41.29 5.59 -1.89
N ILE A 91 -41.57 6.83 -1.47
CA ILE A 91 -42.41 7.78 -2.22
C ILE A 91 -41.59 8.79 -3.04
N GLY A 92 -40.27 8.66 -3.05
CA GLY A 92 -39.35 9.55 -3.78
C GLY A 92 -39.15 10.93 -3.14
N ASP A 93 -39.49 11.09 -1.86
CA ASP A 93 -39.18 12.29 -1.09
C ASP A 93 -37.74 12.20 -0.56
N TRP A 94 -36.79 12.50 -1.45
CA TRP A 94 -35.36 12.34 -1.18
C TRP A 94 -34.85 13.32 -0.13
N GLN A 95 -35.39 14.55 -0.09
CA GLN A 95 -35.01 15.54 0.91
C GLN A 95 -35.32 15.04 2.33
N ASN A 96 -36.54 14.56 2.60
CA ASN A 96 -36.87 14.06 3.93
C ASN A 96 -36.16 12.74 4.25
N ALA A 97 -36.00 11.85 3.27
CA ALA A 97 -35.19 10.64 3.45
C ALA A 97 -33.75 10.97 3.89
N ALA A 98 -33.10 11.94 3.21
CA ALA A 98 -31.76 12.41 3.56
C ALA A 98 -31.71 13.00 4.98
N LEU A 99 -32.68 13.85 5.35
CA LEU A 99 -32.73 14.47 6.68
C LEU A 99 -32.78 13.42 7.82
N PHE A 100 -33.56 12.36 7.67
CA PHE A 100 -33.61 11.30 8.70
C PHE A 100 -32.40 10.37 8.66
N CYS A 101 -31.75 10.19 7.50
CA CYS A 101 -30.42 9.57 7.44
C CYS A 101 -29.40 10.38 8.22
N GLY A 102 -29.40 11.72 8.11
CA GLY A 102 -28.57 12.64 8.90
C GLY A 102 -28.74 12.45 10.42
N ARG A 103 -29.99 12.26 10.89
CA ARG A 103 -30.23 11.98 12.32
C ARG A 103 -29.68 10.62 12.75
N LEU A 104 -29.87 9.60 11.92
CA LEU A 104 -29.41 8.23 12.21
C LEU A 104 -27.88 8.13 12.18
N ASN A 105 -27.21 8.75 11.20
CA ASN A 105 -25.75 8.70 11.13
C ASN A 105 -25.10 9.41 12.33
N GLN A 106 -25.58 10.59 12.73
CA GLN A 106 -25.08 11.31 13.89
C GLN A 106 -25.25 10.49 15.17
N TYR A 107 -26.42 9.88 15.36
CA TYR A 107 -26.68 9.02 16.51
C TYR A 107 -25.72 7.81 16.56
N PHE A 108 -25.60 7.08 15.46
CA PHE A 108 -24.77 5.87 15.42
C PHE A 108 -23.27 6.18 15.50
N ASP A 109 -22.81 7.30 14.92
CA ASP A 109 -21.44 7.80 15.08
C ASP A 109 -21.16 8.11 16.56
N GLN A 110 -22.07 8.83 17.22
CA GLN A 110 -21.94 9.21 18.63
C GLN A 110 -21.83 8.01 19.60
N ILE A 111 -22.57 6.92 19.34
CA ILE A 111 -22.50 5.70 20.17
C ILE A 111 -21.43 4.70 19.70
N GLY A 112 -20.69 5.02 18.64
CA GLY A 112 -19.62 4.19 18.09
C GLY A 112 -20.09 2.95 17.31
N ASP A 113 -21.35 2.92 16.85
CA ASP A 113 -21.88 1.90 15.91
C ASP A 113 -21.55 2.33 14.47
N TYR A 114 -20.26 2.28 14.15
CA TYR A 114 -19.73 2.86 12.91
C TYR A 114 -20.26 2.18 11.64
N ASP A 115 -20.60 0.89 11.67
CA ASP A 115 -21.19 0.19 10.52
C ASP A 115 -22.52 0.81 10.13
N LYS A 116 -23.39 1.11 11.10
CA LYS A 116 -24.65 1.80 10.84
C LYS A 116 -24.44 3.27 10.52
N ALA A 117 -23.51 3.95 11.21
CA ALA A 117 -23.19 5.35 10.93
C ALA A 117 -22.78 5.54 9.46
N ILE A 118 -21.82 4.74 8.98
CA ILE A 118 -21.35 4.75 7.60
C ILE A 118 -22.49 4.46 6.62
N ARG A 119 -23.33 3.45 6.90
CA ARG A 119 -24.49 3.15 6.06
C ARG A 119 -25.39 4.38 5.88
N TYR A 120 -25.70 5.09 6.97
CA TYR A 120 -26.58 6.24 6.92
C TYR A 120 -25.89 7.50 6.35
N TYR A 121 -24.57 7.68 6.52
CA TYR A 121 -23.83 8.73 5.80
C TYR A 121 -23.84 8.51 4.28
N VAL A 122 -23.64 7.26 3.82
CA VAL A 122 -23.72 6.91 2.39
C VAL A 122 -25.12 7.13 1.85
N LEU A 123 -26.16 6.65 2.56
CA LEU A 123 -27.56 6.85 2.16
C LEU A 123 -27.96 8.32 2.14
N GLU A 124 -27.54 9.11 3.13
CA GLU A 124 -27.76 10.56 3.14
C GLU A 124 -27.19 11.21 1.87
N ASN A 125 -25.94 10.92 1.54
CA ASN A 125 -25.32 11.44 0.32
C ASN A 125 -26.04 10.98 -0.95
N GLU A 126 -26.41 9.70 -1.04
CA GLU A 126 -27.20 9.19 -2.18
C GLU A 126 -28.54 9.91 -2.34
N TYR A 127 -29.26 10.16 -1.23
CA TYR A 127 -30.53 10.87 -1.26
C TYR A 127 -30.37 12.36 -1.57
N TRP A 128 -29.33 13.03 -1.06
CA TRP A 128 -29.03 14.40 -1.49
C TRP A 128 -28.73 14.49 -2.99
N LEU A 129 -27.95 13.55 -3.54
CA LEU A 129 -27.66 13.51 -4.98
C LEU A 129 -28.93 13.28 -5.81
N LYS A 130 -29.84 12.40 -5.37
CA LYS A 130 -31.15 12.20 -6.01
C LYS A 130 -32.04 13.44 -5.94
N ASP A 131 -31.91 14.25 -4.90
CA ASP A 131 -32.56 15.56 -4.75
C ASP A 131 -31.87 16.68 -5.55
N GLY A 132 -30.75 16.39 -6.23
CA GLY A 132 -30.00 17.36 -7.02
C GLY A 132 -29.06 18.26 -6.22
N LYS A 133 -28.68 17.86 -5.00
CA LYS A 133 -27.79 18.58 -4.08
C LYS A 133 -26.53 17.75 -3.80
N ASP A 134 -25.41 18.41 -3.50
CA ASP A 134 -24.14 17.77 -3.10
C ASP A 134 -23.88 17.86 -1.58
N TRP A 135 -24.91 18.19 -0.80
CA TRP A 135 -24.79 18.53 0.62
C TRP A 135 -24.20 17.39 1.47
N GLY A 136 -24.40 16.13 1.08
CA GLY A 136 -23.84 14.96 1.77
C GLY A 136 -22.35 14.70 1.51
N ALA A 137 -21.68 15.47 0.64
CA ALA A 137 -20.29 15.23 0.29
C ALA A 137 -19.32 15.43 1.49
N VAL A 138 -19.64 16.36 2.39
CA VAL A 138 -18.86 16.60 3.63
C VAL A 138 -19.05 15.43 4.59
N ASP A 139 -20.29 14.97 4.76
CA ASP A 139 -20.62 13.86 5.66
C ASP A 139 -20.04 12.52 5.18
N LEU A 140 -19.91 12.35 3.86
CA LEU A 140 -19.21 11.21 3.27
C LEU A 140 -17.72 11.17 3.67
N GLN A 141 -17.07 12.34 3.88
CA GLN A 141 -15.69 12.37 4.39
C GLN A 141 -15.62 11.80 5.81
N ARG A 142 -16.61 12.10 6.66
CA ARG A 142 -16.70 11.51 8.00
C ARG A 142 -16.87 9.99 7.92
N ALA A 143 -17.73 9.50 7.01
CA ALA A 143 -17.89 8.06 6.77
C ALA A 143 -16.55 7.38 6.42
N GLU A 144 -15.74 8.01 5.56
CA GLU A 144 -14.42 7.47 5.18
C GLU A 144 -13.38 7.56 6.31
N GLN A 145 -13.51 8.50 7.24
CA GLN A 145 -12.67 8.57 8.44
C GLN A 145 -12.97 7.44 9.43
N ILE A 146 -14.25 7.11 9.64
CA ILE A 146 -14.66 6.08 10.61
C ILE A 146 -14.70 4.67 10.01
N ARG A 147 -14.46 4.53 8.70
CA ARG A 147 -14.44 3.23 8.02
C ARG A 147 -13.22 2.42 8.44
N THR A 148 -13.48 1.23 8.97
CA THR A 148 -12.43 0.21 9.08
C THR A 148 -12.08 -0.32 7.68
N THR A 149 -10.80 -0.21 7.32
CA THR A 149 -10.24 -0.77 6.07
C THR A 149 -9.23 -1.84 6.42
N VAL A 150 -9.33 -3.00 5.77
CA VAL A 150 -8.35 -4.08 5.88
C VAL A 150 -7.97 -4.52 4.46
N GLU A 151 -6.80 -4.08 4.02
CA GLU A 151 -6.15 -4.55 2.79
C GLU A 151 -4.97 -5.44 3.17
N ALA A 152 -4.49 -6.25 2.23
CA ALA A 152 -3.27 -7.04 2.42
C ALA A 152 -2.46 -7.11 1.12
N TYR A 153 -1.15 -7.20 1.27
CA TYR A 153 -0.17 -7.25 0.20
C TYR A 153 0.72 -8.47 0.40
N ILE A 154 1.07 -9.15 -0.68
CA ILE A 154 1.84 -10.40 -0.67
C ILE A 154 3.13 -10.25 -1.48
N SER A 155 4.24 -10.74 -0.93
CA SER A 155 5.50 -10.80 -1.67
C SER A 155 5.44 -11.82 -2.80
N THR A 156 6.00 -11.50 -3.96
CA THR A 156 6.04 -12.38 -5.13
C THR A 156 7.32 -12.21 -5.92
N SER A 157 7.73 -13.26 -6.63
CA SER A 157 8.80 -13.25 -7.64
C SER A 157 8.26 -13.28 -9.08
N ASP A 158 6.94 -13.08 -9.24
CA ASP A 158 6.30 -12.92 -10.56
C ASP A 158 6.64 -11.55 -11.15
N THR A 159 7.75 -11.51 -11.89
CA THR A 159 8.27 -10.25 -12.44
C THR A 159 7.37 -9.63 -13.49
N GLU A 160 6.52 -10.41 -14.17
CA GLU A 160 5.61 -9.86 -15.18
C GLU A 160 4.46 -9.13 -14.50
N GLU A 161 3.91 -9.69 -13.42
CA GLU A 161 2.90 -8.99 -12.63
C GLU A 161 3.47 -7.73 -11.96
N LEU A 162 4.70 -7.81 -11.42
CA LEU A 162 5.37 -6.65 -10.84
C LEU A 162 5.55 -5.54 -11.87
N LYS A 163 6.05 -5.86 -13.06
CA LYS A 163 6.17 -4.89 -14.16
C LYS A 163 4.82 -4.31 -14.56
N ARG A 164 3.78 -5.14 -14.69
CA ARG A 164 2.43 -4.70 -15.07
C ARG A 164 1.87 -3.63 -14.14
N LEU A 165 2.13 -3.74 -12.84
CA LEU A 165 1.67 -2.78 -11.84
C LEU A 165 2.59 -1.56 -11.71
N ALA A 166 3.90 -1.76 -11.93
CA ALA A 166 4.93 -0.80 -11.58
C ALA A 166 5.41 0.05 -12.77
N ALA A 167 5.15 -0.36 -14.02
CA ALA A 167 5.48 0.39 -15.24
C ALA A 167 4.32 1.30 -15.68
N PRO A 168 4.57 2.39 -16.43
CA PRO A 168 3.48 3.17 -17.03
C PRO A 168 2.78 2.34 -18.13
N PRO A 169 1.53 2.66 -18.49
CA PRO A 169 0.77 1.89 -19.50
C PRO A 169 1.43 1.81 -20.88
N ASP A 170 2.25 2.80 -21.25
CA ASP A 170 3.02 2.81 -22.50
C ASP A 170 4.37 2.07 -22.40
N GLY A 171 4.75 1.60 -21.21
CA GLY A 171 5.99 0.89 -20.92
C GLY A 171 7.25 1.78 -20.91
N LYS A 172 7.15 3.08 -21.19
CA LYS A 172 8.31 3.98 -21.29
C LYS A 172 8.65 4.58 -19.93
N LEU A 173 9.68 4.03 -19.30
CA LEU A 173 10.21 4.55 -18.04
C LEU A 173 10.77 5.98 -18.20
N ALA A 174 10.48 6.85 -17.23
CA ALA A 174 11.04 8.19 -17.10
C ALA A 174 12.53 8.14 -16.73
N LYS A 175 13.21 9.29 -16.79
CA LYS A 175 14.63 9.44 -16.46
C LYS A 175 14.89 8.94 -15.03
N PHE A 176 15.82 7.99 -14.88
CA PHE A 176 16.19 7.34 -13.61
C PHE A 176 15.09 6.49 -12.96
N GLU A 177 14.02 6.19 -13.67
CA GLU A 177 12.92 5.41 -13.09
C GLU A 177 13.31 3.93 -12.95
N PRO A 178 13.12 3.32 -11.76
CA PRO A 178 13.27 1.88 -11.59
C PRO A 178 12.08 1.14 -12.22
N GLU A 179 12.35 -0.04 -12.77
CA GLU A 179 11.33 -0.91 -13.34
C GLU A 179 10.31 -1.31 -12.24
N TYR A 180 10.82 -1.69 -11.07
CA TYR A 180 10.09 -1.87 -9.81
C TYR A 180 11.05 -1.79 -8.62
N GLY A 181 10.52 -1.73 -7.40
CA GLY A 181 11.30 -1.37 -6.21
C GLY A 181 11.30 0.13 -5.93
N THR A 182 11.90 0.53 -4.81
CA THR A 182 11.84 1.92 -4.31
C THR A 182 13.23 2.41 -3.92
N TYR A 183 13.64 3.58 -4.41
CA TYR A 183 14.83 4.27 -3.90
C TYR A 183 14.60 4.81 -2.50
N ILE A 184 15.53 4.53 -1.60
CA ILE A 184 15.57 5.17 -0.27
C ILE A 184 16.49 6.38 -0.31
N GLY A 185 15.97 7.51 0.16
CA GLY A 185 16.67 8.79 0.25
C GLY A 185 16.66 9.35 1.67
N MET A 186 17.57 10.28 1.96
CA MET A 186 17.65 10.90 3.28
C MET A 186 18.18 12.34 3.22
N TYR A 187 17.54 13.25 3.94
CA TYR A 187 18.19 14.46 4.44
C TYR A 187 18.89 14.13 5.76
N SER A 188 20.18 14.42 5.88
CA SER A 188 21.00 13.98 7.03
C SER A 188 21.91 15.07 7.60
N GLU A 189 21.72 16.31 7.19
CA GLU A 189 22.62 17.40 7.58
C GLU A 189 22.56 17.71 9.08
N LEU A 190 21.38 17.60 9.68
CA LEU A 190 21.14 17.84 11.10
C LEU A 190 21.12 16.57 11.96
N ASP A 191 21.57 15.43 11.40
CA ASP A 191 21.87 14.24 12.19
C ASP A 191 23.33 14.34 12.69
N PRO A 192 23.56 14.46 14.02
CA PRO A 192 24.90 14.67 14.58
C PRO A 192 25.86 13.48 14.40
N LYS A 193 25.36 12.30 14.00
CA LYS A 193 26.19 11.12 13.68
C LYS A 193 26.52 11.06 12.19
N MET A 194 25.60 11.49 11.33
CA MET A 194 25.87 11.63 9.91
C MET A 194 26.80 12.81 9.64
N LEU A 195 26.52 13.99 10.23
CA LEU A 195 27.17 15.28 9.88
C LEU A 195 27.24 15.47 8.36
N ASN A 196 26.20 14.99 7.66
CA ASN A 196 26.11 14.96 6.20
C ASN A 196 27.21 14.15 5.47
N TYR A 197 27.96 13.27 6.14
CA TYR A 197 28.88 12.31 5.51
C TYR A 197 28.13 11.03 5.10
N TYR A 198 27.68 10.99 3.85
CA TYR A 198 26.82 9.94 3.30
C TYR A 198 27.38 8.52 3.42
N THR A 199 28.69 8.35 3.39
CA THR A 199 29.36 7.05 3.57
C THR A 199 29.08 6.40 4.94
N ARG A 200 28.66 7.17 5.96
CA ARG A 200 28.31 6.67 7.29
C ARG A 200 26.94 5.99 7.36
N SER A 201 26.11 6.20 6.34
CA SER A 201 24.73 5.72 6.31
C SER A 201 24.62 4.21 6.55
N GLU A 202 25.45 3.41 5.89
CA GLU A 202 25.38 1.95 6.01
C GLU A 202 25.73 1.47 7.41
N GLN A 203 26.77 2.06 8.02
CA GLN A 203 27.15 1.76 9.39
C GLN A 203 26.05 2.13 10.39
N ILE A 204 25.32 3.23 10.13
CA ILE A 204 24.30 3.73 11.04
C ILE A 204 22.97 2.99 10.86
N TYR A 205 22.45 2.95 9.64
CA TYR A 205 21.10 2.48 9.30
C TYR A 205 21.08 1.04 8.76
N GLY A 206 22.23 0.37 8.68
CA GLY A 206 22.36 -0.99 8.15
C GLY A 206 22.28 -1.08 6.62
N LYS A 207 22.11 0.04 5.91
CA LYS A 207 22.04 0.10 4.44
C LYS A 207 22.46 1.46 3.88
N LYS A 208 23.00 1.46 2.65
CA LYS A 208 23.29 2.68 1.87
C LYS A 208 21.99 3.28 1.34
N HIS A 209 21.87 4.61 1.36
CA HIS A 209 20.78 5.30 0.68
C HIS A 209 21.16 5.61 -0.76
N ALA A 210 20.18 5.56 -1.67
CA ALA A 210 20.38 5.80 -3.09
C ALA A 210 20.57 7.28 -3.43
N LEU A 211 19.98 8.18 -2.65
CA LEU A 211 20.10 9.63 -2.83
C LEU A 211 20.07 10.38 -1.49
N TYR A 212 20.61 11.60 -1.51
CA TYR A 212 20.57 12.49 -0.36
C TYR A 212 20.00 13.85 -0.74
N LEU A 213 19.14 14.38 0.13
CA LEU A 213 18.54 15.70 -0.04
C LEU A 213 19.50 16.79 0.44
N ALA A 214 19.74 17.76 -0.43
CA ALA A 214 20.49 18.98 -0.15
C ALA A 214 19.64 20.21 -0.49
N TYR A 215 19.74 21.25 0.31
CA TYR A 215 19.08 22.53 0.10
C TYR A 215 20.05 23.55 -0.48
N THR A 216 19.59 24.32 -1.46
CA THR A 216 20.34 25.46 -2.00
C THR A 216 19.38 26.51 -2.57
N GLN A 217 19.87 27.73 -2.75
CA GLN A 217 19.05 28.86 -3.18
C GLN A 217 19.39 29.26 -4.63
N VAL A 218 18.39 29.73 -5.38
CA VAL A 218 18.61 30.35 -6.70
C VAL A 218 19.52 31.57 -6.53
N GLY A 219 20.47 31.74 -7.45
CA GLY A 219 21.47 32.79 -7.39
C GLY A 219 22.71 32.48 -6.53
N LYS A 220 22.71 31.37 -5.78
CA LYS A 220 23.92 30.86 -5.11
C LYS A 220 24.73 29.93 -6.02
N PRO A 221 26.04 29.77 -5.80
CA PRO A 221 26.87 28.83 -6.55
C PRO A 221 26.38 27.38 -6.43
N PHE A 222 26.67 26.57 -7.44
CA PHE A 222 26.32 25.16 -7.44
C PHE A 222 26.94 24.41 -6.22
N PRO A 223 26.18 23.55 -5.53
CA PRO A 223 26.55 22.97 -4.23
C PRO A 223 27.59 21.83 -4.32
N LYS A 224 28.82 22.13 -4.79
CA LYS A 224 29.89 21.14 -5.06
C LYS A 224 30.22 20.21 -3.89
N GLN A 225 30.16 20.69 -2.66
CA GLN A 225 30.46 19.87 -1.48
C GLN A 225 29.52 18.67 -1.33
N TYR A 226 28.24 18.83 -1.68
CA TYR A 226 27.26 17.75 -1.61
C TYR A 226 27.50 16.73 -2.72
N VAL A 227 27.94 17.19 -3.90
CA VAL A 227 28.32 16.31 -5.02
C VAL A 227 29.48 15.42 -4.66
N GLU A 228 30.54 15.95 -4.06
CA GLU A 228 31.70 15.14 -3.69
C GLU A 228 31.34 14.09 -2.62
N ARG A 229 30.49 14.45 -1.64
CA ARG A 229 29.95 13.50 -0.67
C ARG A 229 29.11 12.41 -1.33
N ALA A 230 28.27 12.76 -2.30
CA ALA A 230 27.44 11.82 -3.05
C ALA A 230 28.30 10.86 -3.89
N LYS A 231 29.31 11.37 -4.60
CA LYS A 231 30.28 10.54 -5.34
C LYS A 231 30.98 9.54 -4.43
N GLN A 232 31.47 9.99 -3.28
CA GLN A 232 32.15 9.11 -2.30
C GLN A 232 31.24 7.98 -1.79
N ALA A 233 29.94 8.24 -1.65
CA ALA A 233 28.96 7.24 -1.24
C ALA A 233 28.41 6.38 -2.40
N GLY A 234 28.70 6.74 -3.66
CA GLY A 234 28.08 6.13 -4.84
C GLY A 234 26.58 6.45 -4.97
N ALA A 235 26.15 7.58 -4.41
CA ALA A 235 24.75 8.01 -4.35
C ALA A 235 24.46 9.11 -5.38
N ALA A 236 23.17 9.31 -5.66
CA ALA A 236 22.66 10.48 -6.37
C ALA A 236 22.40 11.65 -5.39
N LEU A 237 22.06 12.82 -5.95
CA LEU A 237 21.56 13.94 -5.16
C LEU A 237 20.12 14.26 -5.50
N GLN A 238 19.34 14.61 -4.49
CA GLN A 238 18.13 15.40 -4.66
C GLN A 238 18.45 16.83 -4.19
N ILE A 239 18.21 17.81 -5.03
CA ILE A 239 18.50 19.22 -4.72
C ILE A 239 17.18 19.97 -4.65
N ALA A 240 16.82 20.42 -3.44
CA ALA A 240 15.79 21.44 -3.27
C ALA A 240 16.40 22.80 -3.64
N TRP A 241 15.95 23.37 -4.77
CA TRP A 241 16.48 24.63 -5.29
C TRP A 241 15.46 25.75 -5.17
N GLU A 242 15.70 26.63 -4.21
CA GLU A 242 14.68 27.55 -3.68
C GLU A 242 14.88 28.99 -4.17
N PRO A 243 13.90 29.58 -4.87
CA PRO A 243 13.96 30.99 -5.28
C PRO A 243 13.54 31.91 -4.12
N MET A 244 14.38 31.99 -3.08
CA MET A 244 14.12 32.81 -1.87
C MET A 244 13.98 34.31 -2.14
N ASP A 245 14.52 34.80 -3.26
CA ASP A 245 14.36 36.19 -3.72
C ASP A 245 13.14 36.36 -4.67
N GLY A 246 12.26 35.35 -4.74
CA GLY A 246 11.07 35.33 -5.58
C GLY A 246 11.33 34.84 -7.01
N LEU A 247 10.24 34.62 -7.75
CA LEU A 247 10.29 34.07 -9.11
C LEU A 247 10.97 35.00 -10.12
N ASP A 248 10.94 36.31 -9.92
CA ASP A 248 11.60 37.28 -10.82
C ASP A 248 13.13 37.27 -10.75
N ALA A 249 13.70 36.76 -9.65
CA ALA A 249 15.15 36.63 -9.48
C ALA A 249 15.74 35.46 -10.31
N VAL A 250 14.90 34.58 -10.85
CA VAL A 250 15.32 33.42 -11.63
C VAL A 250 15.67 33.88 -13.05
N LYS A 251 16.96 33.90 -13.39
CA LYS A 251 17.47 34.38 -14.68
C LYS A 251 18.05 33.24 -15.50
N GLU A 252 17.78 33.22 -16.80
CA GLU A 252 18.28 32.18 -17.71
C GLU A 252 19.80 32.01 -17.64
N GLU A 253 20.57 33.11 -17.62
CA GLU A 253 22.03 33.07 -17.58
C GLU A 253 22.56 32.32 -16.34
N THR A 254 22.01 32.62 -15.15
CA THR A 254 22.44 31.98 -13.91
C THR A 254 22.00 30.52 -13.87
N VAL A 255 20.84 30.19 -14.44
CA VAL A 255 20.36 28.80 -14.58
C VAL A 255 21.25 28.01 -15.54
N ARG A 256 21.67 28.57 -16.67
CA ARG A 256 22.60 27.90 -17.62
C ARG A 256 23.97 27.65 -17.00
N GLN A 257 24.52 28.62 -16.28
CA GLN A 257 25.78 28.42 -15.56
C GLN A 257 25.65 27.27 -14.54
N TRP A 258 24.58 27.30 -13.74
CA TRP A 258 24.31 26.26 -12.75
C TRP A 258 24.14 24.87 -13.41
N ALA A 259 23.42 24.79 -14.54
CA ALA A 259 23.21 23.55 -15.29
C ALA A 259 24.52 22.94 -15.80
N ARG A 260 25.45 23.76 -16.32
CA ARG A 260 26.77 23.25 -16.76
C ARG A 260 27.57 22.65 -15.60
N GLU A 261 27.47 23.23 -14.41
CA GLU A 261 28.07 22.67 -13.20
C GLU A 261 27.37 21.38 -12.75
N ALA A 262 26.04 21.32 -12.87
CA ALA A 262 25.25 20.10 -12.63
C ALA A 262 25.63 18.97 -13.60
N LYS A 263 25.90 19.27 -14.87
CA LYS A 263 26.46 18.32 -15.82
C LYS A 263 27.85 17.84 -15.42
N ALA A 264 28.72 18.78 -15.05
CA ALA A 264 30.09 18.48 -14.61
C ALA A 264 30.13 17.64 -13.31
N ALA A 265 29.04 17.64 -12.52
CA ALA A 265 28.92 16.80 -11.33
C ALA A 265 29.01 15.29 -11.67
N GLY A 266 28.57 14.87 -12.86
CA GLY A 266 28.74 13.49 -13.34
C GLY A 266 27.98 12.42 -12.53
N ILE A 267 26.99 12.82 -11.73
CA ILE A 267 26.10 11.94 -10.96
C ILE A 267 24.64 12.20 -11.33
N PRO A 268 23.72 11.25 -11.10
CA PRO A 268 22.29 11.51 -11.23
C PRO A 268 21.85 12.60 -10.22
N ILE A 269 21.07 13.56 -10.69
CA ILE A 269 20.50 14.64 -9.87
C ILE A 269 19.00 14.67 -10.06
N PHE A 270 18.24 14.69 -8.97
CA PHE A 270 16.82 15.01 -8.93
C PHE A 270 16.67 16.47 -8.52
N LEU A 271 16.32 17.35 -9.46
CA LEU A 271 16.17 18.78 -9.19
C LEU A 271 14.73 19.08 -8.78
N ARG A 272 14.53 19.27 -7.47
CA ARG A 272 13.28 19.73 -6.86
C ARG A 272 13.29 21.25 -6.83
N TYR A 273 12.98 21.85 -7.98
CA TYR A 273 12.95 23.30 -8.15
C TYR A 273 11.66 23.90 -7.60
N ALA A 274 11.79 24.91 -6.73
CA ALA A 274 10.68 25.70 -6.19
C ALA A 274 9.50 24.81 -5.70
N SER A 275 9.81 23.86 -4.80
CA SER A 275 8.81 22.95 -4.24
C SER A 275 7.79 23.66 -3.35
N GLU A 276 6.67 22.99 -3.08
CA GLU A 276 5.61 23.46 -2.16
C GLU A 276 4.95 24.79 -2.54
N MET A 277 5.08 25.16 -3.82
CA MET A 277 4.49 26.35 -4.42
C MET A 277 2.98 26.51 -4.20
N ASN A 278 2.27 25.42 -3.88
CA ASN A 278 0.84 25.42 -3.60
C ASN A 278 0.48 25.94 -2.19
N GLY A 279 1.45 26.06 -1.27
CA GLY A 279 1.28 26.61 0.08
C GLY A 279 1.78 28.05 0.21
N ASN A 280 1.16 28.85 1.08
CA ASN A 280 1.51 30.27 1.28
C ASN A 280 2.72 30.51 2.19
N TRP A 281 3.38 29.44 2.66
CA TRP A 281 4.60 29.51 3.48
C TRP A 281 5.87 29.72 2.67
N VAL A 282 5.82 29.58 1.35
CA VAL A 282 6.94 29.87 0.45
C VAL A 282 6.74 31.18 -0.31
N VAL A 283 7.83 31.92 -0.55
CA VAL A 283 7.79 33.24 -1.22
C VAL A 283 7.50 33.17 -2.72
N TRP A 284 7.53 31.98 -3.32
CA TRP A 284 7.19 31.71 -4.73
C TRP A 284 5.76 31.20 -4.93
N HIS A 285 4.90 31.34 -3.92
CA HIS A 285 3.46 31.12 -4.00
C HIS A 285 2.73 32.33 -4.61
N GLY A 286 1.53 32.09 -5.13
CA GLY A 286 0.54 33.09 -5.51
C GLY A 286 0.46 33.37 -7.02
N ASP A 287 1.49 33.02 -7.78
CA ASP A 287 1.53 33.22 -9.25
C ASP A 287 1.85 31.91 -10.00
N PRO A 288 0.83 31.07 -10.28
CA PRO A 288 1.04 29.81 -10.98
C PRO A 288 1.54 29.99 -12.42
N GLN A 289 1.18 31.07 -13.10
CA GLN A 289 1.59 31.30 -14.49
C GLN A 289 3.09 31.61 -14.56
N LYS A 290 3.58 32.51 -13.70
CA LYS A 290 5.00 32.80 -13.58
C LYS A 290 5.79 31.57 -13.12
N TYR A 291 5.26 30.82 -12.17
CA TYR A 291 5.86 29.56 -11.74
C TYR A 291 6.07 28.61 -12.92
N ILE A 292 5.02 28.38 -13.72
CA ILE A 292 5.07 27.51 -14.89
C ILE A 292 6.11 28.02 -15.91
N GLN A 293 6.14 29.33 -16.19
CA GLN A 293 7.13 29.91 -17.11
C GLN A 293 8.57 29.63 -16.64
N ASN A 294 8.86 29.87 -15.37
CA ASN A 294 10.19 29.61 -14.80
C ASN A 294 10.52 28.12 -14.79
N PHE A 295 9.57 27.26 -14.39
CA PHE A 295 9.78 25.82 -14.35
C PHE A 295 10.13 25.27 -15.75
N ARG A 296 9.40 25.71 -16.78
CA ARG A 296 9.65 25.32 -18.17
C ARG A 296 11.02 25.81 -18.65
N MET A 297 11.37 27.07 -18.37
CA MET A 297 12.70 27.60 -18.69
C MET A 297 13.82 26.79 -18.02
N VAL A 298 13.68 26.48 -16.72
CA VAL A 298 14.66 25.66 -15.99
C VAL A 298 14.75 24.26 -16.60
N HIS A 299 13.62 23.62 -16.87
CA HIS A 299 13.58 22.32 -17.53
C HIS A 299 14.31 22.33 -18.88
N ASP A 300 13.98 23.28 -19.77
CA ASP A 300 14.55 23.34 -21.11
C ASP A 300 16.06 23.54 -21.08
N ILE A 301 16.55 24.33 -20.12
CA ILE A 301 17.98 24.50 -19.89
C ILE A 301 18.61 23.21 -19.37
N MET A 302 17.99 22.51 -18.41
CA MET A 302 18.52 21.24 -17.90
C MET A 302 18.55 20.17 -19.00
N GLU A 303 17.52 20.07 -19.83
CA GLU A 303 17.48 19.11 -20.93
C GLU A 303 18.59 19.39 -21.97
N GLN A 304 18.88 20.67 -22.25
CA GLN A 304 19.95 21.08 -23.17
C GLN A 304 21.36 20.91 -22.58
N GLU A 305 21.56 21.37 -21.35
CA GLU A 305 22.89 21.58 -20.77
C GLU A 305 23.27 20.51 -19.74
N ALA A 306 22.31 19.79 -19.15
CA ALA A 306 22.51 18.85 -18.02
C ALA A 306 21.58 17.61 -18.07
N PRO A 307 21.73 16.71 -19.06
CA PRO A 307 20.84 15.56 -19.23
C PRO A 307 20.90 14.53 -18.08
N ASN A 308 21.87 14.64 -17.18
CA ASN A 308 21.96 13.89 -15.92
C ASN A 308 21.05 14.44 -14.80
N VAL A 309 20.28 15.49 -15.07
CA VAL A 309 19.29 16.07 -14.16
C VAL A 309 17.89 15.60 -14.55
N ALA A 310 17.15 15.05 -13.59
CA ALA A 310 15.72 14.80 -13.67
C ALA A 310 14.94 15.94 -13.00
N MET A 311 13.97 16.51 -13.71
CA MET A 311 13.13 17.58 -13.19
C MET A 311 12.00 17.03 -12.31
N VAL A 312 11.94 17.49 -11.06
CA VAL A 312 10.95 17.07 -10.06
C VAL A 312 9.98 18.22 -9.79
N TRP A 313 8.71 18.05 -10.18
CA TRP A 313 7.63 18.94 -9.78
C TRP A 313 7.03 18.44 -8.46
N SER A 314 7.18 19.20 -7.38
CA SER A 314 6.92 18.75 -6.01
C SER A 314 6.04 19.72 -5.23
N PRO A 315 4.70 19.61 -5.29
CA PRO A 315 3.82 20.30 -4.36
C PRO A 315 3.99 19.79 -2.92
N GLY A 316 3.51 20.57 -1.94
CA GLY A 316 3.12 20.06 -0.63
C GLY A 316 1.82 19.29 -0.76
N GLU A 317 1.61 18.29 0.09
CA GLU A 317 0.38 17.51 0.13
C GLU A 317 -0.86 18.35 0.50
N VAL A 318 -0.65 19.45 1.23
CA VAL A 318 -1.66 20.47 1.53
C VAL A 318 -1.19 21.86 1.09
N PRO A 319 -2.10 22.82 0.79
CA PRO A 319 -3.50 22.59 0.46
C PRO A 319 -3.63 21.92 -0.92
N MET A 320 -4.52 20.91 -1.02
CA MET A 320 -4.69 20.11 -2.24
C MET A 320 -5.33 20.89 -3.40
N TYR A 321 -6.28 21.79 -3.10
CA TYR A 321 -7.04 22.51 -4.12
C TYR A 321 -6.19 23.50 -4.95
N SER A 322 -5.06 23.96 -4.41
CA SER A 322 -4.13 24.88 -5.08
C SER A 322 -3.02 24.16 -5.85
N ILE A 323 -2.99 22.82 -5.86
CA ILE A 323 -1.99 22.04 -6.60
C ILE A 323 -2.16 22.15 -8.13
N PRO A 324 -3.35 21.91 -8.73
CA PRO A 324 -3.48 21.84 -10.19
C PRO A 324 -2.98 23.07 -10.96
N PRO A 325 -3.22 24.32 -10.52
CA PRO A 325 -2.79 25.51 -11.25
C PRO A 325 -1.29 25.62 -11.51
N TYR A 326 -0.45 24.95 -10.72
CA TYR A 326 1.02 25.02 -10.83
C TYR A 326 1.64 23.93 -11.72
N TYR A 327 0.85 23.00 -12.26
CA TYR A 327 1.41 21.89 -13.03
C TYR A 327 1.97 22.38 -14.38
N PRO A 328 3.29 22.24 -14.66
CA PRO A 328 3.91 22.81 -15.84
C PRO A 328 3.65 22.01 -17.13
N GLY A 329 3.08 20.81 -17.00
CA GLY A 329 2.77 19.90 -18.11
C GLY A 329 3.79 18.77 -18.25
N ASP A 330 3.33 17.63 -18.78
CA ASP A 330 4.07 16.37 -18.86
C ASP A 330 5.42 16.46 -19.58
N ALA A 331 5.52 17.35 -20.56
CA ALA A 331 6.74 17.54 -21.33
C ALA A 331 7.89 18.13 -20.51
N TYR A 332 7.60 18.70 -19.32
CA TYR A 332 8.57 19.41 -18.49
C TYR A 332 8.86 18.70 -17.16
N VAL A 333 8.14 17.62 -16.85
CA VAL A 333 8.25 16.91 -15.56
C VAL A 333 8.80 15.51 -15.82
N ASP A 334 9.91 15.15 -15.20
CA ASP A 334 10.38 13.76 -15.18
C ASP A 334 9.70 12.99 -14.04
N TRP A 335 9.57 13.62 -12.86
CA TRP A 335 9.01 13.02 -11.65
C TRP A 335 7.99 13.92 -10.96
N VAL A 336 6.91 13.34 -10.44
CA VAL A 336 6.00 14.02 -9.53
C VAL A 336 6.44 13.77 -8.10
N GLY A 337 6.97 14.81 -7.46
CA GLY A 337 7.32 14.82 -6.04
C GLY A 337 6.14 15.16 -5.15
N VAL A 338 6.30 14.97 -3.85
CA VAL A 338 5.41 15.50 -2.81
C VAL A 338 6.17 15.64 -1.50
N SER A 339 5.91 16.73 -0.77
CA SER A 339 6.22 16.82 0.67
C SER A 339 5.04 16.28 1.45
N LEU A 340 5.27 15.31 2.33
CA LEU A 340 4.21 14.66 3.10
C LEU A 340 4.71 14.29 4.48
N TYR A 341 4.17 14.92 5.52
CA TYR A 341 4.59 14.68 6.91
C TYR A 341 3.53 13.92 7.71
N SER A 342 3.99 13.01 8.57
CA SER A 342 3.14 12.25 9.51
C SER A 342 3.39 12.75 10.93
N GLU A 343 2.50 13.59 11.42
CA GLU A 343 2.63 14.31 12.68
C GLU A 343 1.39 14.08 13.56
N PRO A 344 1.54 14.10 14.89
CA PRO A 344 0.41 13.98 15.80
C PRO A 344 -0.43 15.25 15.85
N TYR A 345 0.21 16.41 15.73
CA TYR A 345 -0.44 17.72 15.72
C TYR A 345 0.14 18.53 14.57
N GLU A 346 -0.70 19.35 13.96
CA GLU A 346 -0.26 20.31 12.96
C GLU A 346 0.83 21.23 13.55
N ASN A 347 1.97 21.30 12.87
CA ASN A 347 3.15 22.05 13.31
C ASN A 347 3.64 21.69 14.73
N GLY A 348 3.34 20.46 15.21
CA GLY A 348 3.66 20.02 16.56
C GLY A 348 3.09 20.91 17.65
N ASP A 349 1.93 21.55 17.41
CA ASP A 349 1.24 22.38 18.40
C ASP A 349 -0.13 21.77 18.75
N PRO A 350 -0.32 21.27 19.98
CA PRO A 350 -1.61 20.71 20.42
C PRO A 350 -2.79 21.69 20.37
N LYS A 351 -2.53 23.00 20.23
CA LYS A 351 -3.57 24.00 20.02
C LYS A 351 -4.08 24.05 18.58
N GLN A 352 -3.36 23.43 17.64
CA GLN A 352 -3.75 23.27 16.24
C GLN A 352 -4.46 21.92 16.04
N GLY A 353 -4.70 21.53 14.78
CA GLY A 353 -5.42 20.30 14.46
C GLY A 353 -4.71 19.04 14.97
N ASN A 354 -5.45 18.14 15.65
CA ASN A 354 -4.98 16.80 15.93
C ASN A 354 -5.02 15.96 14.65
N MET A 355 -3.84 15.52 14.21
CA MET A 355 -3.64 14.76 12.97
C MET A 355 -3.45 13.26 13.22
N GLN A 356 -3.47 12.80 14.47
CA GLN A 356 -3.22 11.39 14.83
C GLN A 356 -4.21 10.42 14.18
N ALA A 357 -5.46 10.84 13.99
CA ALA A 357 -6.50 10.04 13.35
C ALA A 357 -6.39 10.00 11.82
N THR A 358 -5.50 10.80 11.22
CA THR A 358 -5.31 10.82 9.76
C THR A 358 -4.28 9.77 9.33
N SER A 359 -4.66 8.94 8.36
CA SER A 359 -3.72 7.99 7.74
C SER A 359 -2.89 8.73 6.68
N PRO A 360 -1.55 8.68 6.73
CA PRO A 360 -0.71 9.30 5.70
C PRO A 360 -0.79 8.59 4.35
N VAL A 361 -1.23 7.32 4.33
CA VAL A 361 -1.30 6.48 3.12
C VAL A 361 -2.23 7.12 2.07
N GLU A 362 -3.46 7.43 2.49
CA GLU A 362 -4.52 7.92 1.59
C GLU A 362 -4.28 9.37 1.14
N ARG A 363 -3.39 10.12 1.81
CA ARG A 363 -3.03 11.49 1.39
C ARG A 363 -2.27 11.50 0.06
N LEU A 364 -1.71 10.37 -0.38
CA LEU A 364 -1.08 10.23 -1.69
C LEU A 364 -2.08 9.94 -2.82
N ASP A 365 -3.33 9.53 -2.50
CA ASP A 365 -4.30 9.05 -3.49
C ASP A 365 -4.55 10.05 -4.62
N TYR A 366 -4.69 11.34 -4.28
CA TYR A 366 -4.96 12.37 -5.27
C TYR A 366 -3.85 12.48 -6.30
N LEU A 367 -2.59 12.64 -5.86
CA LEU A 367 -1.46 12.73 -6.77
C LEU A 367 -1.24 11.43 -7.52
N TYR A 368 -1.37 10.29 -6.85
CA TYR A 368 -1.21 8.98 -7.47
C TYR A 368 -2.21 8.78 -8.60
N ARG A 369 -3.51 8.94 -8.34
CA ARG A 369 -4.56 8.77 -9.35
C ARG A 369 -4.45 9.78 -10.49
N THR A 370 -3.90 10.97 -10.24
CA THR A 370 -3.79 12.03 -11.26
C THR A 370 -2.59 11.83 -12.20
N TYR A 371 -1.47 11.30 -11.68
CA TYR A 371 -0.19 11.34 -12.40
C TYR A 371 0.49 9.99 -12.60
N ALA A 372 0.17 8.95 -11.82
CA ALA A 372 0.93 7.70 -11.79
C ALA A 372 1.00 6.96 -13.14
N ASP A 373 -0.04 7.10 -13.99
CA ASP A 373 -0.05 6.52 -15.33
C ASP A 373 0.98 7.16 -16.28
N ARG A 374 1.44 8.38 -15.98
CA ARG A 374 2.28 9.17 -16.90
C ARG A 374 3.65 9.50 -16.32
N LYS A 375 3.77 9.55 -15.00
CA LYS A 375 4.99 9.94 -14.29
C LYS A 375 5.22 9.05 -13.06
N PRO A 376 6.47 8.64 -12.75
CA PRO A 376 6.77 8.09 -11.43
C PRO A 376 6.49 9.11 -10.35
N LEU A 377 6.07 8.63 -9.18
CA LEU A 377 5.95 9.43 -7.99
C LEU A 377 7.18 9.24 -7.09
N MET A 378 7.56 10.31 -6.41
CA MET A 378 8.46 10.27 -5.27
C MET A 378 7.84 11.03 -4.10
N ILE A 379 7.96 10.48 -2.90
CA ILE A 379 7.83 11.29 -1.69
C ILE A 379 9.18 11.97 -1.52
N SER A 380 9.30 13.15 -2.11
CA SER A 380 10.55 13.91 -2.17
C SER A 380 10.96 14.48 -0.82
N GLU A 381 10.04 14.57 0.12
CA GLU A 381 10.36 14.89 1.50
C GLU A 381 9.27 14.34 2.42
N THR A 382 9.67 13.64 3.48
CA THR A 382 8.73 13.12 4.47
C THR A 382 9.41 12.84 5.77
N ALA A 383 8.64 12.87 6.86
CA ALA A 383 9.10 12.39 8.14
C ALA A 383 7.95 11.83 8.96
N VAL A 384 8.28 10.99 9.94
CA VAL A 384 7.32 10.46 10.90
C VAL A 384 7.76 10.91 12.29
N SER A 385 6.93 11.74 12.95
CA SER A 385 7.24 12.20 14.30
C SER A 385 7.10 11.06 15.29
N HIS A 386 8.11 10.90 16.16
CA HIS A 386 8.03 10.01 17.32
C HIS A 386 7.95 10.80 18.64
N TYR A 387 8.13 12.12 18.58
CA TYR A 387 8.10 13.02 19.73
C TYR A 387 7.79 14.45 19.30
N ALA A 388 6.93 15.15 20.05
CA ALA A 388 6.71 16.58 19.87
C ALA A 388 7.36 17.37 21.02
N ASN A 389 8.23 18.32 20.68
CA ASN A 389 8.91 19.18 21.65
C ASN A 389 7.96 20.16 22.35
N ILE A 390 6.76 20.36 21.78
CA ILE A 390 5.61 20.98 22.43
C ILE A 390 4.44 20.00 22.22
N PRO A 391 3.88 19.39 23.29
CA PRO A 391 4.00 19.75 24.70
C PRO A 391 5.12 19.00 25.45
N LYS A 392 6.06 18.34 24.75
CA LYS A 392 7.06 17.39 25.30
C LYS A 392 6.52 15.97 25.51
N GLU A 393 5.89 15.42 24.47
CA GLU A 393 5.21 14.13 24.51
C GLU A 393 5.81 13.15 23.48
N SER A 394 5.93 11.88 23.85
CA SER A 394 6.32 10.79 22.95
C SER A 394 5.10 10.17 22.29
N PHE A 395 5.24 9.90 20.99
CA PHE A 395 4.25 9.25 20.14
C PHE A 395 4.83 7.99 19.52
N THR A 396 5.65 7.25 20.27
CA THR A 396 6.38 6.08 19.73
C THR A 396 5.47 5.08 19.04
N ASP A 397 4.34 4.67 19.65
CA ASP A 397 3.39 3.74 19.03
C ASP A 397 2.83 4.26 17.69
N TYR A 398 2.51 5.56 17.63
CA TYR A 398 2.06 6.24 16.41
C TYR A 398 3.18 6.28 15.37
N GLY A 399 4.40 6.59 15.81
CA GLY A 399 5.59 6.64 14.98
C GLY A 399 5.88 5.28 14.36
N LEU A 400 5.86 4.19 15.15
CA LEU A 400 6.12 2.85 14.64
C LEU A 400 5.06 2.40 13.62
N LEU A 401 3.78 2.68 13.89
CA LEU A 401 2.69 2.36 12.96
C LEU A 401 2.85 3.11 11.64
N ASN A 402 3.11 4.42 11.70
CA ASN A 402 3.23 5.24 10.49
C ASN A 402 4.56 5.05 9.75
N LEU A 403 5.62 4.64 10.44
CA LEU A 403 6.86 4.23 9.79
C LEU A 403 6.69 2.93 9.01
N GLN A 404 5.93 1.97 9.55
CA GLN A 404 5.54 0.79 8.78
C GLN A 404 4.66 1.16 7.59
N ARG A 405 3.68 2.06 7.77
CA ARG A 405 2.84 2.52 6.67
C ARG A 405 3.67 3.18 5.56
N LEU A 406 4.62 4.04 5.93
CA LEU A 406 5.46 4.76 4.98
C LEU A 406 6.33 3.81 4.15
N TYR A 407 6.99 2.85 4.80
CA TYR A 407 7.95 1.98 4.13
C TYR A 407 7.29 0.73 3.55
N GLU A 408 6.52 -0.03 4.31
CA GLU A 408 5.92 -1.25 3.76
C GLU A 408 4.62 -0.97 3.01
N VAL A 409 3.66 -0.26 3.59
CA VAL A 409 2.32 -0.16 2.98
C VAL A 409 2.32 0.71 1.72
N MET A 410 2.85 1.94 1.78
CA MET A 410 2.72 2.90 0.69
C MET A 410 3.37 2.41 -0.61
N PRO A 411 4.61 1.89 -0.64
CA PRO A 411 5.20 1.33 -1.85
C PRO A 411 4.47 0.10 -2.42
N TYR A 412 3.76 -0.67 -1.58
CA TYR A 412 3.02 -1.83 -2.05
C TYR A 412 1.64 -1.45 -2.60
N LYS A 413 0.98 -0.48 -1.97
CA LYS A 413 -0.30 0.11 -2.42
C LYS A 413 -0.14 0.96 -3.67
N TYR A 414 1.00 1.63 -3.79
CA TYR A 414 1.32 2.57 -4.86
C TYR A 414 2.58 2.10 -5.62
N PRO A 415 2.53 1.07 -6.49
CA PRO A 415 3.72 0.54 -7.17
C PRO A 415 4.47 1.54 -8.07
N ARG A 416 3.84 2.67 -8.42
CA ARG A 416 4.44 3.82 -9.13
C ARG A 416 5.10 4.85 -8.18
N LEU A 417 5.01 4.66 -6.86
CA LEU A 417 5.86 5.36 -5.88
C LEU A 417 7.24 4.72 -5.90
N LYS A 418 8.21 5.41 -6.48
CA LYS A 418 9.54 4.87 -6.78
C LYS A 418 10.65 5.42 -5.90
N SER A 419 10.37 6.42 -5.06
CA SER A 419 11.35 6.95 -4.13
C SER A 419 10.69 7.54 -2.88
N ILE A 420 11.35 7.36 -1.74
CA ILE A 420 10.99 7.97 -0.45
C ILE A 420 12.25 8.64 0.11
N THR A 421 12.19 9.94 0.37
CA THR A 421 13.30 10.72 0.95
C THR A 421 12.93 11.18 2.36
N TYR A 422 13.55 10.56 3.37
CA TYR A 422 13.25 10.82 4.77
C TYR A 422 13.99 12.06 5.31
N PHE A 423 13.26 12.98 5.97
CA PHE A 423 13.78 14.20 6.56
C PHE A 423 14.25 13.94 8.00
N ASN A 424 15.49 13.48 8.14
CA ASN A 424 16.02 12.94 9.39
C ASN A 424 16.63 14.04 10.28
N VAL A 425 15.78 14.72 11.04
CA VAL A 425 16.15 15.87 11.86
C VAL A 425 15.30 15.98 13.13
N ASN A 426 15.90 16.49 14.20
CA ASN A 426 15.18 17.02 15.35
C ASN A 426 14.99 18.53 15.18
N LEU A 427 13.76 19.01 14.99
CA LEU A 427 13.48 20.43 14.75
C LEU A 427 13.41 21.25 16.06
N GLU A 428 13.53 20.62 17.23
CA GLU A 428 13.55 21.27 18.55
C GLU A 428 12.51 22.40 18.70
N MET A 429 12.96 23.67 18.71
CA MET A 429 12.11 24.87 18.82
C MET A 429 11.91 25.62 17.48
N ARG A 430 12.33 25.04 16.35
CA ARG A 430 12.09 25.57 15.00
C ARG A 430 10.75 25.05 14.45
N GLU A 431 10.45 25.37 13.19
CA GLU A 431 9.21 24.99 12.48
C GLU A 431 8.80 23.53 12.77
N SER A 432 7.48 23.30 12.86
CA SER A 432 6.83 22.06 13.29
C SER A 432 7.15 21.48 14.68
N LYS A 433 8.19 21.94 15.41
CA LYS A 433 8.49 21.54 16.81
C LYS A 433 8.51 20.02 17.07
N ASN A 434 8.75 19.20 16.05
CA ASN A 434 8.74 17.74 16.12
C ASN A 434 10.17 17.18 16.09
N ASN A 435 10.33 15.97 16.63
CA ASN A 435 11.54 15.18 16.46
C ASN A 435 11.29 14.03 15.48
N TYR A 436 11.93 14.12 14.31
CA TYR A 436 11.92 13.08 13.29
C TYR A 436 13.21 12.26 13.25
N LEU A 437 14.22 12.62 14.06
CA LEU A 437 15.52 11.97 14.06
C LEU A 437 15.36 10.53 14.52
N LEU A 438 15.52 9.59 13.59
CA LEU A 438 15.23 8.15 13.81
C LEU A 438 16.04 7.59 14.99
N ARG A 439 17.27 8.09 15.16
CA ARG A 439 18.22 7.63 16.18
C ARG A 439 17.89 8.06 17.60
N ASP A 440 17.06 9.07 17.78
CA ASP A 440 16.64 9.52 19.12
C ASP A 440 15.61 8.55 19.73
N ASN A 441 15.12 7.58 18.94
CA ASN A 441 14.21 6.55 19.39
C ASN A 441 14.67 5.16 18.93
N GLU A 442 15.10 4.32 19.87
CA GLU A 442 15.67 3.00 19.56
C GLU A 442 14.69 2.08 18.80
N ALA A 443 13.40 2.14 19.13
CA ALA A 443 12.37 1.34 18.47
C ALA A 443 12.17 1.78 17.01
N MET A 444 12.09 3.09 16.76
CA MET A 444 12.01 3.66 15.41
C MET A 444 13.23 3.28 14.58
N MET A 445 14.44 3.41 15.16
CA MET A 445 15.69 3.07 14.49
C MET A 445 15.78 1.59 14.10
N LYS A 446 15.44 0.69 15.03
CA LYS A 446 15.43 -0.76 14.77
C LYS A 446 14.41 -1.13 13.69
N LEU A 447 13.21 -0.53 13.76
CA LEU A 447 12.16 -0.77 12.78
C LEU A 447 12.57 -0.27 11.39
N TYR A 448 13.10 0.95 11.29
CA TYR A 448 13.61 1.53 10.06
C TYR A 448 14.63 0.62 9.37
N SER A 449 15.71 0.26 10.08
CA SER A 449 16.78 -0.58 9.56
C SER A 449 16.27 -1.95 9.09
N ARG A 450 15.32 -2.55 9.82
CA ARG A 450 14.68 -3.82 9.43
C ARG A 450 13.88 -3.68 8.14
N MET A 451 13.09 -2.61 8.00
CA MET A 451 12.21 -2.43 6.85
C MET A 451 12.98 -2.14 5.57
N ILE A 452 14.07 -1.36 5.64
CA ILE A 452 14.84 -1.02 4.43
C ILE A 452 15.82 -2.14 4.01
N ALA A 453 16.10 -3.12 4.86
CA ALA A 453 17.06 -4.19 4.59
C ALA A 453 16.81 -4.97 3.27
N PRO A 454 15.58 -5.38 2.93
CA PRO A 454 15.30 -6.18 1.73
C PRO A 454 15.75 -5.51 0.42
N PRO A 455 16.18 -6.27 -0.61
CA PRO A 455 16.58 -5.73 -1.91
C PRO A 455 15.51 -4.90 -2.63
N PHE A 456 14.24 -5.01 -2.24
CA PHE A 456 13.14 -4.15 -2.68
C PHE A 456 13.48 -2.65 -2.58
N TYR A 457 14.21 -2.27 -1.54
CA TYR A 457 14.76 -0.93 -1.39
C TYR A 457 16.10 -0.81 -2.06
N LEU A 458 16.11 -0.03 -3.13
CA LEU A 458 17.21 0.17 -4.04
C LEU A 458 18.18 1.19 -3.45
N THR A 459 19.49 0.90 -3.55
CA THR A 459 20.57 1.70 -2.97
C THR A 459 21.39 2.48 -4.00
N LYS A 460 21.02 2.38 -5.28
CA LYS A 460 21.70 3.03 -6.39
C LYS A 460 20.69 3.48 -7.44
N VAL A 461 20.76 4.75 -7.82
CA VAL A 461 19.94 5.33 -8.88
C VAL A 461 20.46 4.88 -10.24
N GLN A 462 19.60 4.24 -11.02
CA GLN A 462 19.90 3.73 -12.35
C GLN A 462 18.60 3.49 -13.14
N GLN A 463 18.61 3.83 -14.43
CA GLN A 463 17.49 3.56 -15.32
C GLN A 463 17.12 2.07 -15.31
N GLY A 464 15.84 1.76 -15.08
CA GLY A 464 15.34 0.39 -15.08
C GLY A 464 15.90 -0.48 -13.94
N ALA A 465 16.35 0.15 -12.84
CA ALA A 465 16.78 -0.59 -11.66
C ALA A 465 15.68 -1.49 -11.11
N LYS A 466 16.08 -2.60 -10.47
CA LYS A 466 15.19 -3.57 -9.84
C LYS A 466 15.87 -4.30 -8.69
N PRO A 467 15.09 -4.88 -7.75
CA PRO A 467 15.59 -5.70 -6.67
C PRO A 467 16.42 -6.88 -7.17
N SER A 468 17.55 -7.17 -6.51
CA SER A 468 18.49 -8.22 -6.92
C SER A 468 17.96 -9.64 -6.72
N ASP A 469 17.00 -9.81 -5.81
CA ASP A 469 16.30 -11.07 -5.56
C ASP A 469 15.05 -11.23 -6.43
N HIS A 470 14.73 -10.22 -7.25
CA HIS A 470 13.53 -10.12 -8.06
C HIS A 470 12.21 -10.20 -7.27
N VAL A 471 12.24 -9.93 -5.96
CA VAL A 471 11.04 -9.94 -5.12
C VAL A 471 10.42 -8.54 -5.08
N GLY A 472 9.10 -8.50 -5.22
CA GLY A 472 8.29 -7.31 -5.00
C GLY A 472 6.99 -7.68 -4.31
N HIS A 473 6.03 -6.75 -4.28
CA HIS A 473 4.77 -6.93 -3.55
C HIS A 473 3.59 -6.56 -4.45
N VAL A 474 2.50 -7.32 -4.31
CA VAL A 474 1.26 -7.12 -5.05
C VAL A 474 0.07 -7.19 -4.10
N PRO A 475 -1.10 -6.61 -4.44
CA PRO A 475 -2.30 -6.80 -3.64
C PRO A 475 -2.64 -8.29 -3.48
N LEU A 476 -2.97 -8.71 -2.26
CA LEU A 476 -3.39 -10.07 -1.97
C LEU A 476 -4.80 -10.29 -2.53
N THR A 477 -4.85 -10.84 -3.73
CA THR A 477 -6.07 -11.21 -4.44
C THR A 477 -6.08 -12.71 -4.71
N ALA A 478 -7.23 -13.27 -5.11
CA ALA A 478 -7.38 -14.71 -5.37
C ALA A 478 -6.41 -15.29 -6.41
N ARG A 479 -5.72 -14.44 -7.20
CA ARG A 479 -4.72 -14.87 -8.20
C ARG A 479 -3.31 -15.01 -7.64
N ALA A 480 -3.01 -14.39 -6.51
CA ALA A 480 -1.67 -14.45 -5.92
C ALA A 480 -1.45 -15.81 -5.24
N ALA A 481 -0.54 -16.62 -5.77
CA ALA A 481 -0.22 -17.94 -5.24
C ALA A 481 1.13 -17.93 -4.50
N ILE A 482 1.18 -18.57 -3.34
CA ILE A 482 2.40 -18.73 -2.54
C ILE A 482 3.24 -19.86 -3.15
N ALA A 483 4.48 -19.55 -3.55
CA ALA A 483 5.39 -20.55 -4.14
C ALA A 483 6.09 -21.41 -3.08
N LYS A 484 7.14 -20.91 -2.42
CA LYS A 484 7.82 -21.57 -1.29
C LYS A 484 7.37 -20.98 0.04
N SER A 485 7.54 -19.68 0.16
CA SER A 485 6.96 -18.83 1.20
C SER A 485 6.61 -17.47 0.63
N ALA A 486 5.78 -16.72 1.34
CA ALA A 486 5.50 -15.33 1.04
C ALA A 486 5.22 -14.54 2.33
N LYS A 487 5.71 -13.31 2.38
CA LYS A 487 5.35 -12.32 3.39
C LYS A 487 4.01 -11.69 3.01
N ILE A 488 3.09 -11.64 3.97
CA ILE A 488 1.83 -10.93 3.89
C ILE A 488 1.89 -9.73 4.82
N THR A 489 1.74 -8.53 4.27
CA THR A 489 1.72 -7.26 5.01
C THR A 489 0.32 -6.66 4.93
N PRO A 490 -0.39 -6.47 6.05
CA PRO A 490 -1.69 -5.81 6.05
C PRO A 490 -1.56 -4.28 6.02
N PHE A 491 -2.55 -3.62 5.44
CA PHE A 491 -2.87 -2.22 5.72
C PHE A 491 -4.19 -2.16 6.46
N VAL A 492 -4.14 -1.63 7.68
CA VAL A 492 -5.31 -1.47 8.53
C VAL A 492 -5.51 -0.01 8.88
N LYS A 493 -6.73 0.47 8.61
CA LYS A 493 -7.28 1.73 9.11
C LYS A 493 -8.49 1.37 9.97
N ILE A 494 -8.59 1.99 11.13
CA ILE A 494 -9.76 1.89 12.01
C ILE A 494 -10.13 3.32 12.45
N PRO A 495 -11.36 3.56 12.95
CA PRO A 495 -11.76 4.85 13.49
C PRO A 495 -10.86 5.35 14.65
N ASP A 496 -10.25 4.42 15.39
CA ASP A 496 -9.30 4.73 16.46
C ASP A 496 -7.91 5.08 15.92
N ILE A 497 -7.15 5.88 16.68
CA ILE A 497 -5.76 6.24 16.33
C ILE A 497 -4.86 5.00 16.31
N TYR A 498 -5.07 4.08 17.25
CA TYR A 498 -4.19 2.94 17.50
C TYR A 498 -4.89 1.61 17.30
N ILE A 499 -4.26 0.73 16.54
CA ILE A 499 -4.62 -0.68 16.47
C ILE A 499 -4.24 -1.33 17.82
N GLY A 500 -5.19 -2.05 18.42
CA GLY A 500 -4.95 -2.79 19.66
C GLY A 500 -4.24 -4.12 19.38
N LYS A 501 -4.83 -4.93 18.50
CA LYS A 501 -4.21 -6.14 17.98
C LYS A 501 -4.78 -6.57 16.64
N LEU A 502 -3.99 -7.34 15.90
CA LEU A 502 -4.41 -8.13 14.76
C LEU A 502 -4.33 -9.61 15.10
N GLU A 503 -5.35 -10.38 14.73
CA GLU A 503 -5.34 -11.84 14.79
C GLU A 503 -5.41 -12.39 13.37
N TYR A 504 -4.52 -13.32 13.05
CA TYR A 504 -4.45 -13.98 11.76
C TYR A 504 -4.97 -15.40 11.90
N TYR A 505 -6.03 -15.74 11.18
CA TYR A 505 -6.61 -17.07 11.16
C TYR A 505 -6.40 -17.71 9.79
N LEU A 506 -5.84 -18.91 9.76
CA LEU A 506 -5.73 -19.71 8.54
C LEU A 506 -6.71 -20.87 8.63
N ASN A 507 -7.68 -20.91 7.73
CA ASN A 507 -8.76 -21.91 7.69
C ASN A 507 -9.51 -22.01 9.04
N GLY A 508 -9.78 -20.87 9.68
CA GLY A 508 -10.44 -20.78 10.99
C GLY A 508 -9.57 -21.10 12.21
N LYS A 509 -8.30 -21.48 12.02
CA LYS A 509 -7.35 -21.70 13.11
C LYS A 509 -6.49 -20.47 13.34
N LEU A 510 -6.42 -19.98 14.57
CA LEU A 510 -5.52 -18.87 14.94
C LEU A 510 -4.06 -19.28 14.67
N LEU A 511 -3.40 -18.49 13.83
CA LEU A 511 -1.99 -18.63 13.50
C LEU A 511 -1.13 -17.76 14.43
N GLU A 512 -1.47 -16.48 14.54
CA GLU A 512 -0.69 -15.50 15.28
C GLU A 512 -1.56 -14.34 15.77
N THR A 513 -1.18 -13.75 16.90
CA THR A 513 -1.73 -12.49 17.42
C THR A 513 -0.60 -11.47 17.53
N GLN A 514 -0.78 -10.29 16.93
CA GLN A 514 0.20 -9.20 16.93
C GLN A 514 -0.41 -7.96 17.56
N THR A 515 0.28 -7.36 18.54
CA THR A 515 -0.19 -6.17 19.29
C THR A 515 0.58 -4.90 18.96
N ALA A 516 1.63 -5.00 18.14
CA ALA A 516 2.49 -3.89 17.78
C ALA A 516 3.07 -4.08 16.36
N PRO A 517 3.37 -2.97 15.65
CA PRO A 517 4.07 -3.01 14.37
C PRO A 517 5.52 -3.52 14.50
N PRO A 518 6.11 -4.08 13.42
CA PRO A 518 5.51 -4.21 12.10
C PRO A 518 4.53 -5.38 12.04
N PHE A 519 3.30 -5.09 11.61
CA PHE A 519 2.27 -6.08 11.37
C PHE A 519 2.55 -6.87 10.09
N GLY A 520 2.36 -8.19 10.13
CA GLY A 520 2.47 -9.05 8.96
C GLY A 520 3.01 -10.41 9.33
N ILE A 521 2.73 -11.40 8.49
CA ILE A 521 3.07 -12.80 8.71
C ILE A 521 3.84 -13.35 7.53
N GLU A 522 4.62 -14.41 7.76
CA GLU A 522 5.18 -15.22 6.67
C GLU A 522 4.41 -16.54 6.60
N LEU A 523 3.89 -16.86 5.42
CA LEU A 523 3.23 -18.13 5.16
C LEU A 523 4.08 -18.99 4.25
N LYS A 524 4.26 -20.26 4.62
CA LYS A 524 4.88 -21.27 3.78
C LYS A 524 3.81 -22.00 2.97
N ALA A 525 4.13 -22.36 1.73
CA ALA A 525 3.18 -22.97 0.80
C ALA A 525 2.54 -24.26 1.34
N GLY A 526 3.28 -25.06 2.12
CA GLY A 526 2.79 -26.29 2.73
C GLY A 526 1.67 -26.09 3.75
N ALA A 527 1.58 -24.91 4.36
CA ALA A 527 0.50 -24.56 5.28
C ALA A 527 -0.78 -24.13 4.56
N VAL A 528 -0.74 -23.93 3.24
CA VAL A 528 -1.80 -23.31 2.44
C VAL A 528 -2.31 -24.31 1.40
N PRO A 529 -3.13 -25.30 1.79
CA PRO A 529 -3.80 -26.19 0.85
C PRO A 529 -4.73 -25.42 -0.10
N GLU A 530 -5.19 -26.08 -1.17
CA GLU A 530 -6.15 -25.49 -2.10
C GLU A 530 -7.46 -25.13 -1.38
N GLY A 531 -8.02 -23.95 -1.69
CA GLY A 531 -9.20 -23.42 -1.01
C GLY A 531 -8.92 -22.79 0.36
N SER A 532 -7.65 -22.60 0.73
CA SER A 532 -7.30 -21.94 1.99
C SER A 532 -7.82 -20.50 2.05
N VAL A 533 -8.12 -20.05 3.27
CA VAL A 533 -8.55 -18.67 3.54
C VAL A 533 -7.77 -18.12 4.72
N LEU A 534 -7.18 -16.95 4.54
CA LEU A 534 -6.61 -16.14 5.61
C LEU A 534 -7.64 -15.10 6.04
N GLU A 535 -8.09 -15.13 7.29
CA GLU A 535 -8.87 -14.05 7.88
C GLU A 535 -7.96 -13.20 8.78
N ILE A 536 -8.02 -11.88 8.60
CA ILE A 536 -7.34 -10.90 9.45
C ILE A 536 -8.43 -10.20 10.26
N VAL A 537 -8.42 -10.38 11.58
CA VAL A 537 -9.37 -9.78 12.52
C VAL A 537 -8.70 -8.62 13.25
N VAL A 538 -9.40 -7.49 13.31
CA VAL A 538 -8.87 -6.23 13.85
C VAL A 538 -9.59 -5.89 15.15
N TYR A 539 -8.80 -5.48 16.15
CA TYR A 539 -9.30 -4.99 17.43
C TYR A 539 -8.68 -3.64 17.75
N ASN A 540 -9.45 -2.76 18.38
CA ASN A 540 -8.92 -1.54 18.98
C ASN A 540 -8.29 -1.80 20.35
N LYS A 541 -7.72 -0.77 20.98
CA LYS A 541 -7.02 -0.87 22.27
C LYS A 541 -7.93 -1.29 23.44
N ASP A 542 -9.24 -1.06 23.33
CA ASP A 542 -10.23 -1.51 24.32
C ASP A 542 -10.59 -3.00 24.17
N GLY A 543 -10.05 -3.68 23.15
CA GLY A 543 -10.34 -5.08 22.87
C GLY A 543 -11.64 -5.29 22.09
N ARG A 544 -12.28 -4.23 21.60
CA ARG A 544 -13.47 -4.34 20.73
C ARG A 544 -13.02 -4.73 19.32
N ARG A 545 -13.67 -5.75 18.74
CA ARG A 545 -13.51 -6.10 17.32
C ARG A 545 -14.03 -4.95 16.46
N THR A 546 -13.18 -4.36 15.62
CA THR A 546 -13.52 -3.23 14.74
C THR A 546 -13.69 -3.62 13.28
N GLY A 547 -13.29 -4.84 12.92
CA GLY A 547 -13.50 -5.38 11.58
C GLY A 547 -12.81 -6.73 11.39
N ALA A 548 -13.06 -7.35 10.24
CA ALA A 548 -12.27 -8.48 9.74
C ALA A 548 -12.35 -8.52 8.22
N GLN A 549 -11.34 -9.10 7.59
CA GLN A 549 -11.34 -9.36 6.16
C GLN A 549 -10.73 -10.72 5.85
N SER A 550 -11.39 -11.44 4.94
CA SER A 550 -10.97 -12.76 4.47
C SER A 550 -10.34 -12.69 3.08
N PHE A 551 -9.19 -13.33 2.94
CA PHE A 551 -8.41 -13.40 1.71
C PHE A 551 -8.30 -14.86 1.28
N PRO A 552 -8.87 -15.25 0.11
CA PRO A 552 -8.63 -16.57 -0.43
C PRO A 552 -7.15 -16.70 -0.78
N LEU A 553 -6.53 -17.80 -0.34
CA LEU A 553 -5.15 -18.12 -0.59
C LEU A 553 -5.04 -19.35 -1.48
N SER A 554 -4.01 -19.36 -2.30
CA SER A 554 -3.57 -20.54 -3.03
C SER A 554 -2.06 -20.70 -2.86
N SER A 555 -1.57 -21.91 -3.07
CA SER A 555 -0.14 -22.17 -3.18
C SER A 555 0.16 -22.99 -4.41
N SER A 556 1.36 -22.82 -4.95
CA SER A 556 1.86 -23.55 -6.11
C SER A 556 2.98 -24.50 -5.70
N VAL A 557 3.18 -25.54 -6.50
CA VAL A 557 4.34 -26.42 -6.34
C VAL A 557 5.56 -25.79 -6.99
N SER A 558 6.68 -25.78 -6.26
CA SER A 558 7.99 -25.34 -6.74
C SER A 558 8.83 -26.56 -7.16
N VAL A 559 9.81 -26.37 -8.04
CA VAL A 559 10.77 -27.42 -8.42
C VAL A 559 12.17 -26.83 -8.40
N GLU A 560 13.07 -27.55 -7.77
CA GLU A 560 14.48 -27.20 -7.65
C GLU A 560 15.34 -28.31 -8.25
N VAL A 561 16.33 -27.95 -9.07
CA VAL A 561 17.32 -28.86 -9.65
C VAL A 561 18.70 -28.43 -9.17
N ASP A 562 19.39 -29.31 -8.43
CA ASP A 562 20.73 -29.08 -7.88
C ASP A 562 20.90 -27.75 -7.11
N GLY A 563 19.92 -27.38 -6.29
CA GLY A 563 19.96 -26.13 -5.53
C GLY A 563 19.34 -24.92 -6.22
N LYS A 564 18.84 -25.07 -7.46
CA LYS A 564 18.37 -23.96 -8.30
C LYS A 564 16.92 -24.11 -8.70
N ASP A 565 16.13 -23.04 -8.48
CA ASP A 565 14.73 -23.01 -8.89
C ASP A 565 14.57 -23.07 -10.42
N VAL A 566 13.67 -23.94 -10.87
CA VAL A 566 13.28 -24.06 -12.27
C VAL A 566 12.13 -23.11 -12.55
N LYS A 567 12.28 -22.26 -13.57
CA LYS A 567 11.19 -21.39 -14.05
C LYS A 567 10.32 -22.15 -15.05
N PHE A 568 9.02 -21.90 -14.97
CA PHE A 568 8.04 -22.59 -15.79
C PHE A 568 7.08 -21.61 -16.46
N GLU A 569 6.84 -21.81 -17.76
CA GLU A 569 5.70 -21.19 -18.45
C GLU A 569 4.38 -21.82 -17.98
N GLN A 570 4.34 -23.15 -17.89
CA GLN A 570 3.26 -23.90 -17.25
C GLN A 570 3.72 -24.42 -15.90
N ARG A 571 3.15 -23.92 -14.79
CA ARG A 571 3.52 -24.37 -13.44
C ARG A 571 3.21 -25.87 -13.24
N PRO A 572 3.94 -26.57 -12.36
CA PRO A 572 3.58 -27.92 -11.93
C PRO A 572 2.16 -27.96 -11.34
N VAL A 573 1.49 -29.09 -11.51
CA VAL A 573 0.11 -29.30 -11.03
C VAL A 573 0.02 -30.56 -10.18
N ILE A 574 -0.85 -30.56 -9.19
CA ILE A 574 -1.19 -31.79 -8.46
C ILE A 574 -2.49 -32.34 -9.05
N ARG A 575 -2.49 -33.61 -9.45
CA ARG A 575 -3.68 -34.34 -9.90
C ARG A 575 -3.71 -35.69 -9.21
N GLU A 576 -4.84 -36.01 -8.58
CA GLU A 576 -5.03 -37.31 -7.89
C GLU A 576 -3.87 -37.63 -6.91
N GLY A 577 -3.36 -36.62 -6.20
CA GLY A 577 -2.24 -36.77 -5.27
C GLY A 577 -0.84 -36.84 -5.90
N ASN A 578 -0.73 -36.84 -7.24
CA ASN A 578 0.54 -36.88 -7.95
C ASN A 578 0.96 -35.48 -8.43
N THR A 579 2.22 -35.13 -8.21
CA THR A 579 2.79 -33.89 -8.77
C THR A 579 3.24 -34.14 -10.20
N LEU A 580 2.54 -33.53 -11.16
CA LEU A 580 2.91 -33.54 -12.57
C LEU A 580 3.71 -32.28 -12.89
N THR A 581 4.83 -32.46 -13.58
CA THR A 581 5.77 -31.40 -13.93
C THR A 581 5.98 -31.29 -15.44
N PRO A 582 6.28 -30.08 -15.97
CA PRO A 582 6.59 -29.92 -17.38
C PRO A 582 7.92 -30.61 -17.72
N VAL A 583 7.85 -31.59 -18.60
CA VAL A 583 9.01 -32.41 -18.98
C VAL A 583 10.15 -31.56 -19.54
N ARG A 584 9.84 -30.66 -20.47
CA ARG A 584 10.85 -29.86 -21.19
C ARG A 584 11.71 -29.04 -20.24
N ALA A 585 11.07 -28.24 -19.38
CA ALA A 585 11.77 -27.32 -18.48
C ALA A 585 12.73 -28.05 -17.53
N ILE A 586 12.32 -29.18 -16.96
CA ILE A 586 13.18 -29.94 -16.04
C ILE A 586 14.29 -30.65 -16.80
N PHE A 587 13.99 -31.31 -17.92
CA PHE A 587 15.00 -32.01 -18.71
C PHE A 587 16.05 -31.07 -19.29
N GLU A 588 15.66 -29.89 -19.78
CA GLU A 588 16.59 -28.86 -20.23
C GLU A 588 17.44 -28.32 -19.08
N SER A 589 16.85 -28.14 -17.88
CA SER A 589 17.59 -27.77 -16.66
C SER A 589 18.61 -28.85 -16.24
N LEU A 590 18.32 -30.12 -16.54
CA LEU A 590 19.24 -31.25 -16.36
C LEU A 590 20.25 -31.40 -17.52
N GLY A 591 20.21 -30.53 -18.53
CA GLY A 591 21.14 -30.53 -19.67
C GLY A 591 20.75 -31.46 -20.82
N ALA A 592 19.50 -31.91 -20.90
CA ALA A 592 18.98 -32.70 -22.02
C ALA A 592 18.40 -31.81 -23.12
N LYS A 593 18.47 -32.26 -24.38
CA LYS A 593 17.74 -31.67 -25.50
C LYS A 593 16.39 -32.36 -25.65
N VAL A 594 15.30 -31.60 -25.77
CA VAL A 594 13.94 -32.15 -25.88
C VAL A 594 13.32 -31.82 -27.24
N GLU A 595 12.80 -32.83 -27.91
CA GLU A 595 12.12 -32.75 -29.21
C GLU A 595 10.68 -33.26 -29.09
N TRP A 596 9.77 -32.65 -29.83
CA TRP A 596 8.35 -33.03 -29.85
C TRP A 596 7.97 -33.56 -31.24
N ASN A 597 7.40 -34.75 -31.29
CA ASN A 597 6.80 -35.31 -32.50
C ASN A 597 5.28 -35.19 -32.40
N ALA A 598 4.69 -34.35 -33.26
CA ALA A 598 3.26 -34.06 -33.24
C ALA A 598 2.40 -35.25 -33.69
N ASP A 599 2.83 -35.99 -34.72
CA ASP A 599 2.07 -37.10 -35.31
C ASP A 599 1.86 -38.24 -34.31
N THR A 600 2.90 -38.56 -33.55
CA THR A 600 2.87 -39.63 -32.55
C THR A 600 2.52 -39.12 -31.15
N ARG A 601 2.45 -37.80 -30.97
CA ARG A 601 2.28 -37.11 -29.68
C ARG A 601 3.31 -37.55 -28.64
N THR A 602 4.58 -37.56 -29.05
CA THR A 602 5.70 -38.08 -28.25
C THR A 602 6.76 -37.00 -27.99
N ALA A 603 7.11 -36.81 -26.72
CA ALA A 603 8.28 -36.04 -26.30
C ALA A 603 9.49 -36.96 -26.19
N THR A 604 10.60 -36.61 -26.86
CA THR A 604 11.86 -37.35 -26.79
C THR A 604 12.96 -36.45 -26.23
N ALA A 605 13.63 -36.89 -25.18
CA ALA A 605 14.72 -36.17 -24.52
C ALA A 605 16.04 -36.94 -24.64
N ARG A 606 17.13 -36.23 -24.93
CA ARG A 606 18.46 -36.82 -25.12
C ARG A 606 19.49 -36.12 -24.26
N LYS A 607 20.26 -36.87 -23.48
CA LYS A 607 21.42 -36.40 -22.69
C LYS A 607 22.53 -37.43 -22.77
N GLY A 608 23.62 -37.08 -23.44
CA GLY A 608 24.68 -38.04 -23.77
C GLY A 608 24.11 -39.24 -24.51
N ASN A 609 24.36 -40.45 -23.99
CA ASN A 609 23.84 -41.71 -24.55
C ASN A 609 22.45 -42.09 -24.03
N THR A 610 21.87 -41.31 -23.11
CA THR A 610 20.55 -41.62 -22.55
C THR A 610 19.47 -40.97 -23.41
N VAL A 611 18.52 -41.78 -23.89
CA VAL A 611 17.35 -41.36 -24.66
C VAL A 611 16.10 -41.74 -23.88
N VAL A 612 15.25 -40.76 -23.60
CA VAL A 612 13.99 -40.94 -22.90
C VAL A 612 12.86 -40.56 -23.85
N SER A 613 11.84 -41.42 -24.02
CA SER A 613 10.67 -41.10 -24.84
C SER A 613 9.37 -41.28 -24.08
N ILE A 614 8.45 -40.33 -24.22
CA ILE A 614 7.22 -40.22 -23.45
C ILE A 614 6.08 -39.87 -24.39
N GLN A 615 5.11 -40.77 -24.52
CA GLN A 615 3.92 -40.56 -25.34
C GLN A 615 2.74 -40.07 -24.49
N ILE A 616 2.05 -39.01 -24.95
CA ILE A 616 0.86 -38.49 -24.26
C ILE A 616 -0.24 -39.57 -24.20
N GLY A 617 -0.85 -39.72 -23.02
CA GLY A 617 -1.89 -40.70 -22.73
C GLY A 617 -1.34 -42.06 -22.27
N SER A 618 -0.04 -42.30 -22.42
CA SER A 618 0.58 -43.56 -22.01
C SER A 618 0.95 -43.55 -20.53
N LYS A 619 0.70 -44.68 -19.83
CA LYS A 619 1.28 -44.97 -18.49
C LYS A 619 2.71 -45.49 -18.57
N PHE A 620 3.27 -45.58 -19.77
CA PHE A 620 4.61 -46.09 -20.00
C PHE A 620 5.45 -45.05 -20.73
N ALA A 621 6.68 -44.89 -20.27
CA ALA A 621 7.75 -44.18 -20.97
C ALA A 621 8.85 -45.20 -21.32
N SER A 622 9.83 -44.80 -22.13
CA SER A 622 11.02 -45.61 -22.33
C SER A 622 12.31 -44.86 -22.02
N ARG A 623 13.31 -45.57 -21.51
CA ARG A 623 14.69 -45.09 -21.31
C ARG A 623 15.62 -46.08 -22.02
N ASN A 624 16.34 -45.62 -23.04
CA ASN A 624 17.21 -46.45 -23.87
C ASN A 624 16.51 -47.70 -24.47
N GLY A 625 15.21 -47.58 -24.75
CA GLY A 625 14.38 -48.69 -25.26
C GLY A 625 13.75 -49.56 -24.18
N GLU A 626 14.16 -49.46 -22.91
CA GLU A 626 13.52 -50.17 -21.79
C GLU A 626 12.28 -49.44 -21.31
N THR A 627 11.20 -50.17 -21.08
CA THR A 627 9.91 -49.62 -20.64
C THR A 627 9.92 -49.31 -19.14
N ILE A 628 9.48 -48.10 -18.78
CA ILE A 628 9.32 -47.62 -17.41
C ILE A 628 7.84 -47.30 -17.18
N SER A 629 7.26 -47.82 -16.08
CA SER A 629 5.90 -47.50 -15.67
C SER A 629 5.84 -46.13 -14.96
N LEU A 630 4.81 -45.34 -15.27
CA LEU A 630 4.51 -44.07 -14.64
C LEU A 630 3.38 -44.23 -13.62
N GLU A 631 3.43 -43.46 -12.53
CA GLU A 631 2.37 -43.40 -11.52
C GLU A 631 1.05 -42.87 -12.11
N MET A 632 1.17 -41.93 -13.04
CA MET A 632 0.07 -41.40 -13.84
C MET A 632 0.46 -41.33 -15.31
N PRO A 633 -0.51 -41.47 -16.24
CA PRO A 633 -0.22 -41.30 -17.66
C PRO A 633 0.37 -39.91 -17.94
N ALA A 634 1.23 -39.80 -18.94
CA ALA A 634 1.67 -38.49 -19.43
C ALA A 634 0.47 -37.71 -19.97
N GLN A 635 0.34 -36.43 -19.63
CA GLN A 635 -0.84 -35.63 -19.99
C GLN A 635 -0.44 -34.34 -20.70
N LEU A 636 -1.37 -33.79 -21.48
CA LEU A 636 -1.24 -32.45 -22.03
C LEU A 636 -2.03 -31.49 -21.14
N VAL A 637 -1.37 -30.47 -20.59
CA VAL A 637 -2.03 -29.39 -19.82
C VAL A 637 -1.61 -28.07 -20.45
N ASN A 638 -2.58 -27.30 -20.95
CA ASN A 638 -2.35 -26.02 -21.64
C ASN A 638 -1.29 -26.09 -22.77
N GLY A 639 -1.20 -27.23 -23.46
CA GLY A 639 -0.20 -27.46 -24.51
C GLY A 639 1.16 -28.00 -24.04
N TYR A 640 1.36 -28.20 -22.73
CA TYR A 640 2.61 -28.71 -22.17
C TYR A 640 2.50 -30.19 -21.79
N THR A 641 3.55 -30.97 -22.07
CA THR A 641 3.68 -32.37 -21.63
C THR A 641 3.99 -32.42 -20.13
N MET A 642 3.04 -32.94 -19.35
CA MET A 642 3.10 -33.07 -17.90
C MET A 642 3.25 -34.54 -17.50
N VAL A 643 4.25 -34.83 -16.66
CA VAL A 643 4.61 -36.21 -16.25
C VAL A 643 4.93 -36.23 -14.74
N PRO A 644 4.70 -37.35 -14.03
CA PRO A 644 5.06 -37.45 -12.61
C PRO A 644 6.49 -37.00 -12.33
N ALA A 645 6.64 -36.09 -11.37
CA ALA A 645 7.91 -35.45 -11.03
C ALA A 645 9.03 -36.46 -10.70
N ARG A 646 8.66 -37.57 -10.05
CA ARG A 646 9.58 -38.68 -9.73
C ARG A 646 10.25 -39.23 -10.98
N PHE A 647 9.47 -39.62 -11.99
CA PHE A 647 10.01 -40.11 -13.26
C PHE A 647 10.90 -39.05 -13.93
N VAL A 648 10.46 -37.80 -13.96
CA VAL A 648 11.21 -36.72 -14.65
C VAL A 648 12.58 -36.48 -13.98
N GLY A 649 12.68 -36.56 -12.65
CA GLY A 649 13.98 -36.43 -11.99
C GLY A 649 14.88 -37.68 -12.10
N GLU A 650 14.28 -38.88 -12.09
CA GLU A 650 15.00 -40.16 -12.13
C GLU A 650 15.43 -40.59 -13.54
N ALA A 651 14.79 -40.07 -14.59
CA ALA A 651 15.01 -40.48 -15.98
C ALA A 651 16.47 -40.36 -16.45
N PHE A 652 17.25 -39.46 -15.84
CA PHE A 652 18.68 -39.26 -16.09
C PHE A 652 19.56 -39.55 -14.86
N GLY A 653 19.11 -40.44 -13.97
CA GLY A 653 19.88 -40.88 -12.80
C GLY A 653 19.83 -39.92 -11.60
N GLY A 654 18.93 -38.93 -11.60
CA GLY A 654 18.76 -38.03 -10.47
C GLY A 654 17.98 -38.67 -9.31
N ALA A 655 18.19 -38.15 -8.09
CA ALA A 655 17.36 -38.46 -6.93
C ALA A 655 16.27 -37.38 -6.76
N VAL A 656 15.05 -37.79 -6.41
CA VAL A 656 13.91 -36.89 -6.20
C VAL A 656 13.41 -36.96 -4.76
N SER A 657 13.24 -35.81 -4.12
CA SER A 657 12.61 -35.67 -2.80
C SER A 657 11.54 -34.59 -2.80
N TRP A 658 10.65 -34.64 -1.80
CA TRP A 658 9.57 -33.67 -1.60
C TRP A 658 9.74 -32.95 -0.27
N GLU A 659 9.87 -31.63 -0.30
CA GLU A 659 9.82 -30.78 0.87
C GLU A 659 8.38 -30.25 1.06
N GLY A 660 7.65 -30.86 2.00
CA GLY A 660 6.24 -30.57 2.23
C GLY A 660 5.99 -29.15 2.74
N THR A 661 6.91 -28.57 3.51
CA THR A 661 6.74 -27.26 4.12
C THR A 661 6.70 -26.15 3.07
N THR A 662 7.52 -26.25 2.02
CA THR A 662 7.61 -25.27 0.93
C THR A 662 6.95 -25.76 -0.36
N ARG A 663 6.32 -26.94 -0.35
CA ARG A 663 5.75 -27.61 -1.53
C ARG A 663 6.75 -27.68 -2.68
N THR A 664 7.98 -28.12 -2.39
CA THR A 664 9.07 -28.16 -3.38
C THR A 664 9.42 -29.59 -3.76
N VAL A 665 9.45 -29.87 -5.06
CA VAL A 665 10.14 -31.05 -5.61
C VAL A 665 11.61 -30.73 -5.72
N GLU A 666 12.47 -31.44 -5.01
CA GLU A 666 13.92 -31.34 -5.12
C GLU A 666 14.45 -32.45 -6.01
N ILE A 667 15.24 -32.10 -7.03
CA ILE A 667 15.90 -33.02 -7.94
C ILE A 667 17.41 -32.83 -7.81
N ARG A 668 18.15 -33.91 -7.54
CA ARG A 668 19.62 -33.89 -7.43
C ARG A 668 20.24 -34.80 -8.47
N SER A 669 21.11 -34.24 -9.31
CA SER A 669 21.81 -34.96 -10.37
C SER A 669 22.79 -36.02 -9.82
N GLU A 670 22.96 -37.11 -10.57
CA GLU A 670 23.98 -38.13 -10.33
C GLU A 670 25.39 -37.48 -10.23
N GLY A 671 26.15 -37.79 -9.17
CA GLY A 671 27.45 -37.16 -8.85
C GLY A 671 27.39 -36.03 -7.80
N LYS A 672 26.21 -35.46 -7.52
CA LYS A 672 25.95 -34.58 -6.35
C LYS A 672 25.11 -35.24 -5.26
N ALA A 673 24.62 -36.45 -5.51
CA ALA A 673 23.80 -37.23 -4.58
C ALA A 673 24.54 -37.73 -3.30
N SER A 674 25.88 -37.60 -3.23
CA SER A 674 26.72 -38.24 -2.19
C SER A 674 26.90 -37.46 -0.86
N ALA A 675 26.01 -36.53 -0.50
CA ALA A 675 26.16 -35.78 0.77
C ALA A 675 24.95 -35.80 1.70
N ALA A 676 23.85 -36.46 1.36
CA ALA A 676 22.71 -36.62 2.26
C ALA A 676 22.57 -38.07 2.68
N LYS A 677 23.26 -38.45 3.78
CA LYS A 677 22.89 -39.66 4.51
C LYS A 677 21.46 -39.52 5.01
N VAL A 678 20.69 -40.56 4.75
CA VAL A 678 19.40 -40.90 5.33
C VAL A 678 19.39 -40.60 6.83
N SER A 679 18.52 -39.69 7.26
CA SER A 679 18.10 -39.57 8.66
C SER A 679 16.77 -40.30 8.81
N THR A 680 16.83 -41.57 9.15
CA THR A 680 15.73 -42.26 9.83
C THR A 680 15.75 -41.84 11.29
N ALA A 681 15.02 -40.80 11.65
CA ALA A 681 14.75 -40.46 13.04
C ALA A 681 13.39 -39.76 13.18
N ALA A 682 12.33 -40.55 13.12
CA ALA A 682 10.99 -40.11 13.51
C ALA A 682 10.19 -41.24 14.15
N VAL A 683 10.72 -41.91 15.18
CA VAL A 683 9.93 -42.54 16.25
C VAL A 683 10.77 -42.62 17.53
N GLN A 684 10.77 -41.57 18.35
CA GLN A 684 10.69 -41.65 19.82
C GLN A 684 10.63 -40.23 20.38
N ARG A 685 9.41 -39.81 20.73
CA ARG A 685 9.24 -38.80 21.77
C ARG A 685 9.45 -39.56 23.08
N ASP A 686 10.51 -39.22 23.80
CA ASP A 686 10.52 -39.35 25.26
C ASP A 686 11.44 -38.30 25.87
N LEU A 687 11.01 -37.86 27.06
CA LEU A 687 11.50 -36.75 27.84
C LEU A 687 12.99 -36.82 28.13
N LEU A 688 13.72 -35.72 27.93
CA LEU A 688 14.95 -35.45 28.68
C LEU A 688 15.05 -33.97 29.09
N ILE A 689 15.13 -33.83 30.40
CA ILE A 689 15.44 -32.65 31.21
C ILE A 689 16.88 -32.22 30.90
N PRO A 690 17.20 -30.92 30.72
CA PRO A 690 18.59 -30.49 30.69
C PRO A 690 19.20 -30.50 32.11
N GLU A 691 20.23 -31.32 32.30
CA GLU A 691 21.14 -31.22 33.45
C GLU A 691 22.03 -29.97 33.31
N ASN A 692 21.92 -29.11 34.32
CA ASN A 692 22.83 -28.05 34.78
C ASN A 692 23.25 -26.87 33.84
N PRO A 693 22.90 -25.63 34.23
CA PRO A 693 23.45 -24.40 33.69
C PRO A 693 24.65 -23.93 34.55
N THR A 694 25.83 -23.79 33.97
CA THR A 694 26.94 -23.08 34.62
C THR A 694 27.62 -22.14 33.64
N GLN A 695 27.03 -20.96 33.42
CA GLN A 695 27.78 -19.72 33.10
C GLN A 695 26.90 -18.44 33.11
N ALA A 696 25.72 -18.45 33.76
CA ALA A 696 24.81 -17.30 33.78
C ALA A 696 24.49 -16.75 35.18
N GLU A 697 25.05 -17.33 36.25
CA GLU A 697 24.77 -16.93 37.65
C GLU A 697 25.87 -16.05 38.30
N GLN A 698 26.81 -15.51 37.53
CA GLN A 698 27.80 -14.58 38.09
C GLN A 698 27.50 -13.10 37.90
N ASN A 699 26.43 -12.73 37.19
CA ASN A 699 26.05 -11.33 37.01
C ASN A 699 24.54 -11.16 37.06
N MET A 700 23.96 -11.04 38.26
CA MET A 700 22.83 -10.11 38.52
C MET A 700 22.46 -10.12 40.01
N GLY A 701 22.59 -8.94 40.61
CA GLY A 701 22.50 -8.70 42.04
C GLY A 701 21.09 -8.62 42.63
N ALA A 702 21.11 -8.47 43.95
CA ALA A 702 20.03 -8.40 44.92
C ALA A 702 18.79 -7.58 44.51
N ALA A 703 17.84 -8.22 43.84
CA ALA A 703 16.42 -7.84 43.84
C ALA A 703 15.46 -9.03 43.61
N ALA A 704 15.98 -10.22 43.26
CA ALA A 704 15.16 -11.39 42.93
C ALA A 704 14.91 -12.37 44.10
N SER A 705 15.57 -12.22 45.26
CA SER A 705 15.44 -13.19 46.36
C SER A 705 14.13 -13.08 47.15
N THR A 706 13.45 -11.92 47.13
CA THR A 706 12.24 -11.68 47.91
C THR A 706 10.97 -12.21 47.24
N VAL A 707 10.93 -12.18 45.89
CA VAL A 707 9.75 -12.62 45.11
C VAL A 707 9.67 -14.16 45.03
N PHE A 708 10.81 -14.83 44.88
CA PHE A 708 10.85 -16.30 44.84
C PHE A 708 10.54 -16.96 46.19
N GLY A 709 10.86 -16.31 47.31
CA GLY A 709 10.49 -16.78 48.65
C GLY A 709 8.97 -16.75 48.90
N TRP A 710 8.29 -15.70 48.42
CA TRP A 710 6.84 -15.55 48.56
C TRP A 710 6.08 -16.58 47.70
N ILE A 711 6.52 -16.80 46.45
CA ILE A 711 5.89 -17.79 45.55
C ILE A 711 6.03 -19.22 46.11
N LYS A 712 7.18 -19.59 46.69
CA LYS A 712 7.36 -20.91 47.33
C LYS A 712 6.44 -21.11 48.54
N GLN A 713 6.17 -20.07 49.33
CA GLN A 713 5.23 -20.16 50.46
C GLN A 713 3.77 -20.34 50.02
N GLN A 714 3.35 -19.73 48.89
CA GLN A 714 2.00 -19.88 48.37
C GLN A 714 1.77 -21.27 47.75
N ILE A 715 2.77 -21.80 47.05
CA ILE A 715 2.72 -23.15 46.47
C ILE A 715 2.69 -24.21 47.58
N ALA A 716 3.45 -24.04 48.66
CA ALA A 716 3.43 -24.95 49.82
C ALA A 716 2.09 -24.94 50.57
N LYS A 717 1.37 -23.80 50.60
CA LYS A 717 0.01 -23.70 51.16
C LYS A 717 -1.04 -24.35 50.26
N ALA A 718 -0.92 -24.21 48.94
CA ALA A 718 -1.82 -24.83 47.97
C ALA A 718 -1.70 -26.37 47.96
N ILE A 719 -0.49 -26.91 48.10
CA ILE A 719 -0.25 -28.36 48.15
C ILE A 719 -0.77 -28.99 49.45
N LYS A 720 -0.73 -28.27 50.58
CA LYS A 720 -1.34 -28.72 51.85
C LYS A 720 -2.87 -28.68 51.83
N LEU A 721 -3.49 -27.84 51.01
CA LEU A 721 -4.95 -27.79 50.87
C LEU A 721 -5.51 -28.90 49.96
N PHE A 722 -4.70 -29.41 49.01
CA PHE A 722 -5.11 -30.45 48.07
C PHE A 722 -5.03 -31.89 48.63
N ASN A 723 -4.24 -32.14 49.69
CA ASN A 723 -4.09 -33.47 50.31
C ASN A 723 -5.08 -33.73 51.48
N HIS A 724 -6.23 -33.04 51.51
CA HIS A 724 -7.30 -33.30 52.50
C HIS A 724 -8.71 -33.47 51.90
N VAL A 725 -8.83 -33.56 50.56
CA VAL A 725 -10.07 -33.96 49.87
C VAL A 725 -9.71 -34.77 48.62
N ALA A 726 -9.38 -36.05 48.80
CA ALA A 726 -9.48 -37.18 47.85
C ALA A 726 -8.69 -38.37 48.38
#